data_AF-A0A0D9NN99-F1
#
_entry.id   AF-A0A0D9NN99-F1
#
_cell.length_a   1.000
_cell.length_b   1.000
_cell.length_c   1.000
_cell.angle_alpha   90.00
_cell.angle_beta   90.00
_cell.angle_gamma   90.00
#
_symmetry.space_group_name_H-M   'P 1'
#
loop_
_entity.id
_entity.type
_entity.pdbx_description
1 polymer ?
#
loop_
_entity_poly.entity_id
_entity_poly.type
_entity_poly.pdbx_seq_one_letter_code
_entity_poly.pdbx_strand_id
1 'polypeptide(L)'
;MSLATWALSLAWAATAERRVLTDPGIYGPPLEIAHYYTGQMPTGIAVSRESRLFSTYPACLDANNTNTIQTPYKFQVAELMPDGSEVPYPSVEINTPPGGALNMSTNPPTSANYADYFIGCQSVVVDNKNVLYILDAGRAIDPQTSVLLNAVPGGPKVVSVDLSTNEIIRNYTFPGNVVYGDSFLNDIRVDRTPGLSGLSGGGEEGVAYITDSSFEGRNGLVILDLTSGESWRHLDNDPRLRPQQQFLPFVHGSPVMFGSSNQYSRATVGSDGIALSADGKDLYFSVISGRELWSVPTAALRARDAHSELVVQASVSAKGQKGVGDGMETDSNGIIYTGHVEQEAIVSYAPGNATVQTFLRDPRINWVDTLSVGWDGSLYFTVNQVHLMPGFYPGTERRQHPQKCISSRRECVYLAGRRDAASPGADATLAWPDIIQQACHEWQRSGKPPFPRLAIAAAPSWHNMPLADLRYLYHMALVDGMLALSGTSNMCLLWGEMRIMIQLATSFGFVAHTLAATSAERLAVLTKSQDAANDGARYRALALHGLSREIQLFSKSNADAILSAYLGCSFIMADYRAVMTVTKSIVLVAARMQHWSEQSAFRHLFDYDRLHRLQDTHDEPRPRPQNVATLLAEGVQALNKLSNCLRHNLHLAAVVRQLRDVLRLVDDKLDADVPAATQYRLIHPFISWYNRNEASSYVAISERDPAVLVFLLYKYSAFVALAVALPATNLPLFTVIRFRAIVEINRAMEERAGLPCTGCNVFHQYHELAPFPLLAMQVYPSHRAVY
;
A
#
# COMPACT_ATOMS: atom_id res chain seq x y z
N MET A 1 55.66 9.51 8.25
CA MET A 1 54.72 10.63 8.41
C MET A 1 54.33 10.73 9.88
N SER A 2 54.34 11.95 10.41
CA SER A 2 54.40 12.29 11.84
C SER A 2 53.14 11.94 12.65
N LEU A 3 53.37 11.58 13.92
CA LEU A 3 52.47 11.23 15.03
C LEU A 3 51.49 12.35 15.48
N ALA A 4 51.25 13.38 14.66
CA ALA A 4 50.39 14.51 15.00
C ALA A 4 48.91 14.35 14.56
N THR A 5 48.58 13.31 13.79
CA THR A 5 47.22 13.09 13.24
C THR A 5 46.29 12.25 14.11
N TRP A 6 46.76 11.71 15.24
CA TRP A 6 45.94 10.88 16.14
C TRP A 6 45.23 11.65 17.27
N ALA A 7 45.55 12.93 17.47
CA ALA A 7 44.96 13.72 18.55
C ALA A 7 43.66 14.45 18.17
N LEU A 8 43.34 14.57 16.87
CA LEU A 8 42.10 15.21 16.38
C LEU A 8 40.94 14.23 16.18
N SER A 9 41.20 12.92 16.17
CA SER A 9 40.15 11.88 16.05
C SER A 9 39.55 11.45 17.40
N LEU A 10 40.14 11.84 18.53
CA LEU A 10 39.64 11.51 19.87
C LEU A 10 38.80 12.63 20.51
N ALA A 11 38.88 13.87 20.02
CA ALA A 11 38.02 14.97 20.49
C ALA A 11 36.63 15.00 19.81
N TRP A 12 36.47 14.32 18.67
CA TRP A 12 35.17 14.13 17.99
C TRP A 12 34.42 12.88 18.45
N ALA A 13 34.94 12.17 19.46
CA ALA A 13 34.29 11.02 20.09
C ALA A 13 33.55 11.40 21.40
N ALA A 14 33.56 12.67 21.79
CA ALA A 14 33.04 13.14 23.08
C ALA A 14 31.83 14.08 22.96
N THR A 15 31.02 13.97 21.90
CA THR A 15 29.59 14.34 21.87
C THR A 15 28.96 13.71 20.62
N ALA A 16 29.05 12.37 20.49
CA ALA A 16 28.04 11.70 19.68
C ALA A 16 26.72 11.88 20.43
N GLU A 17 25.94 12.89 20.05
CA GLU A 17 24.55 13.00 20.49
C GLU A 17 23.94 11.62 20.30
N ARG A 18 23.48 11.02 21.40
CA ARG A 18 22.70 9.79 21.33
C ARG A 18 21.53 10.11 20.42
N ARG A 19 21.56 9.57 19.19
CA ARG A 19 20.50 9.79 18.22
C ARG A 19 19.25 9.11 18.76
N VAL A 20 18.45 9.88 19.48
CA VAL A 20 17.15 9.44 20.00
C VAL A 20 16.30 9.10 18.78
N LEU A 21 15.64 7.95 18.80
CA LEU A 21 14.69 7.59 17.75
C LEU A 21 13.57 8.64 17.78
N THR A 22 13.43 9.39 16.70
CA THR A 22 12.39 10.41 16.51
C THR A 22 11.37 9.93 15.50
N ASP A 23 10.11 10.25 15.74
CA ASP A 23 9.04 10.06 14.76
C ASP A 23 9.28 10.97 13.55
N PRO A 24 9.45 10.42 12.33
CA PRO A 24 9.67 11.24 11.14
C PRO A 24 8.44 12.04 10.71
N GLY A 25 7.25 11.73 11.24
CA GLY A 25 5.99 12.40 10.89
C GLY A 25 5.45 12.09 9.49
N ILE A 26 6.19 11.32 8.68
CA ILE A 26 5.82 10.96 7.30
C ILE A 26 5.93 9.45 7.09
N TYR A 27 4.95 8.83 6.42
CA TYR A 27 4.92 7.40 6.07
C TYR A 27 4.06 7.18 4.82
N GLY A 28 4.36 6.14 4.03
CA GLY A 28 3.51 5.71 2.92
C GLY A 28 3.80 6.41 1.58
N PRO A 29 2.85 6.37 0.62
CA PRO A 29 3.04 6.95 -0.71
C PRO A 29 3.20 8.48 -0.66
N PRO A 30 3.91 9.10 -1.62
CA PRO A 30 4.01 10.55 -1.66
C PRO A 30 2.66 11.19 -1.98
N LEU A 31 2.46 12.39 -1.45
CA LEU A 31 1.30 13.22 -1.73
C LEU A 31 1.51 14.08 -2.97
N GLU A 32 0.51 14.11 -3.84
CA GLU A 32 0.36 15.05 -4.93
C GLU A 32 -0.83 15.96 -4.65
N ILE A 33 -0.72 17.24 -4.93
CA ILE A 33 -1.85 18.16 -4.76
C ILE A 33 -2.66 18.13 -6.04
N ALA A 34 -3.88 17.63 -5.96
CA ALA A 34 -4.80 17.58 -7.09
C ALA A 34 -5.50 18.93 -7.32
N HIS A 35 -5.82 19.64 -6.24
CA HIS A 35 -6.51 20.94 -6.30
C HIS A 35 -6.24 21.77 -5.04
N TYR A 36 -6.23 23.10 -5.17
CA TYR A 36 -6.17 24.03 -4.05
C TYR A 36 -7.51 24.75 -3.91
N TYR A 37 -8.15 24.60 -2.76
CA TYR A 37 -9.37 25.33 -2.43
C TYR A 37 -9.00 26.69 -1.82
N THR A 38 -9.30 27.74 -2.56
CA THR A 38 -8.96 29.13 -2.18
C THR A 38 -10.18 29.93 -1.70
N GLY A 39 -11.39 29.43 -1.97
CA GLY A 39 -12.66 30.09 -1.66
C GLY A 39 -13.45 29.38 -0.56
N GLN A 40 -14.57 28.77 -0.94
CA GLN A 40 -15.48 28.05 -0.03
C GLN A 40 -14.79 26.83 0.60
N MET A 41 -15.18 26.47 1.82
CA MET A 41 -14.63 25.27 2.45
C MET A 41 -15.22 24.01 1.78
N PRO A 42 -14.38 23.06 1.34
CA PRO A 42 -14.82 21.79 0.80
C PRO A 42 -15.06 20.72 1.89
N THR A 43 -15.85 19.72 1.55
CA THR A 43 -15.91 18.43 2.28
C THR A 43 -15.71 17.26 1.32
N GLY A 44 -16.70 16.99 0.49
CA GLY A 44 -16.76 15.86 -0.44
C GLY A 44 -15.74 15.95 -1.57
N ILE A 45 -15.26 14.80 -2.03
CA ILE A 45 -14.51 14.64 -3.29
C ILE A 45 -14.97 13.38 -3.99
N ALA A 46 -15.22 13.49 -5.29
CA ALA A 46 -15.61 12.39 -6.15
C ALA A 46 -14.78 12.43 -7.44
N VAL A 47 -14.38 11.26 -7.94
CA VAL A 47 -13.61 11.14 -9.19
C VAL A 47 -14.36 10.29 -10.20
N SER A 48 -14.63 10.85 -11.36
CA SER A 48 -15.26 10.13 -12.48
C SER A 48 -14.31 9.20 -13.21
N ARG A 49 -14.85 8.36 -14.10
CA ARG A 49 -14.06 7.50 -14.98
C ARG A 49 -13.16 8.29 -15.93
N GLU A 50 -13.61 9.47 -16.35
CA GLU A 50 -12.87 10.40 -17.19
C GLU A 50 -11.94 11.32 -16.38
N SER A 51 -11.71 11.01 -15.10
CA SER A 51 -10.84 11.78 -14.18
C SER A 51 -11.30 13.22 -13.90
N ARG A 52 -12.57 13.56 -14.20
CA ARG A 52 -13.21 14.79 -13.69
C ARG A 52 -13.36 14.69 -12.17
N LEU A 53 -13.10 15.79 -11.47
CA LEU A 53 -13.15 15.90 -10.02
C LEU A 53 -14.35 16.76 -9.61
N PHE A 54 -15.08 16.33 -8.58
CA PHE A 54 -16.23 17.06 -8.06
C PHE A 54 -16.10 17.24 -6.55
N SER A 55 -16.43 18.42 -6.04
CA SER A 55 -16.40 18.72 -4.61
C SER A 55 -17.69 19.37 -4.12
N THR A 56 -17.98 19.20 -2.83
CA THR A 56 -19.11 19.82 -2.14
C THR A 56 -18.68 20.88 -1.14
N TYR A 57 -19.54 21.86 -0.94
CA TYR A 57 -19.31 23.03 -0.10
C TYR A 57 -20.50 23.26 0.83
N PRO A 58 -20.59 22.53 1.94
CA PRO A 58 -21.79 22.45 2.75
C PRO A 58 -22.10 23.75 3.50
N ALA A 59 -23.30 24.29 3.27
CA ALA A 59 -23.85 25.40 4.06
C ALA A 59 -24.18 25.02 5.52
N CYS A 60 -24.27 23.72 5.84
CA CYS A 60 -24.56 23.21 7.18
C CYS A 60 -23.34 23.17 8.12
N LEU A 61 -22.11 23.31 7.59
CA LEU A 61 -20.88 23.30 8.37
C LEU A 61 -20.18 24.67 8.43
N ASP A 62 -20.21 25.43 7.32
CA ASP A 62 -19.60 26.75 7.26
C ASP A 62 -20.62 27.79 6.77
N ALA A 63 -20.90 28.79 7.61
CA ALA A 63 -21.80 29.90 7.26
C ALA A 63 -21.35 30.66 6.00
N ASN A 64 -20.04 30.66 5.68
CA ASN A 64 -19.52 31.29 4.47
C ASN A 64 -19.88 30.53 3.17
N ASN A 65 -20.38 29.30 3.31
CA ASN A 65 -20.91 28.50 2.21
C ASN A 65 -22.42 28.71 2.02
N THR A 66 -23.10 29.43 2.93
CA THR A 66 -24.54 29.65 2.82
C THR A 66 -24.87 30.65 1.71
N ASN A 67 -25.64 30.19 0.74
CA ASN A 67 -26.24 31.05 -0.29
C ASN A 67 -27.40 31.85 0.33
N THR A 68 -27.29 33.18 0.33
CA THR A 68 -28.35 34.08 0.79
C THR A 68 -28.55 35.22 -0.20
N ILE A 69 -29.61 36.00 -0.02
CA ILE A 69 -29.81 37.24 -0.80
C ILE A 69 -28.63 38.22 -0.60
N GLN A 70 -28.01 38.22 0.59
CA GLN A 70 -26.89 39.10 0.94
C GLN A 70 -25.53 38.55 0.50
N THR A 71 -25.41 37.22 0.40
CA THR A 71 -24.21 36.49 -0.04
C THR A 71 -24.55 35.59 -1.24
N PRO A 72 -24.94 36.18 -2.38
CA PRO A 72 -25.25 35.39 -3.58
C PRO A 72 -23.98 34.73 -4.13
N TYR A 73 -24.16 33.77 -5.05
CA TYR A 73 -23.07 33.04 -5.75
C TYR A 73 -22.27 32.06 -4.90
N LYS A 74 -22.84 31.56 -3.80
CA LYS A 74 -22.31 30.39 -3.10
C LYS A 74 -22.89 29.12 -3.71
N PHE A 75 -22.04 28.32 -4.34
CA PHE A 75 -22.43 27.02 -4.87
C PHE A 75 -22.23 25.94 -3.81
N GLN A 76 -23.03 24.88 -3.89
CA GLN A 76 -22.95 23.72 -3.00
C GLN A 76 -22.17 22.57 -3.62
N VAL A 77 -22.07 22.53 -4.96
CA VAL A 77 -21.31 21.53 -5.71
C VAL A 77 -20.57 22.22 -6.85
N ALA A 78 -19.30 21.86 -7.04
CA ALA A 78 -18.54 22.29 -8.21
C ALA A 78 -17.76 21.14 -8.84
N GLU A 79 -17.57 21.24 -10.15
CA GLU A 79 -16.51 20.53 -10.86
C GLU A 79 -15.20 21.31 -10.69
N LEU A 80 -14.13 20.61 -10.33
CA LEU A 80 -12.80 21.18 -10.15
C LEU A 80 -12.07 21.11 -11.48
N MET A 81 -11.73 22.28 -12.02
CA MET A 81 -11.14 22.39 -13.34
C MET A 81 -9.61 22.26 -13.27
N PRO A 82 -8.94 21.75 -14.32
CA PRO A 82 -7.48 21.61 -14.33
C PRO A 82 -6.69 22.93 -14.18
N ASP A 83 -7.31 24.07 -14.46
CA ASP A 83 -6.72 25.40 -14.26
C ASP A 83 -6.83 25.92 -12.82
N GLY A 84 -7.41 25.11 -11.92
CA GLY A 84 -7.66 25.45 -10.51
C GLY A 84 -8.94 26.24 -10.27
N SER A 85 -9.76 26.50 -11.29
CA SER A 85 -11.08 27.11 -11.11
C SER A 85 -12.13 26.09 -10.65
N GLU A 86 -13.21 26.59 -10.07
CA GLU A 86 -14.32 25.79 -9.53
C GLU A 86 -15.61 26.23 -10.23
N VAL A 87 -16.26 25.32 -10.96
CA VAL A 87 -17.44 25.61 -11.78
C VAL A 87 -18.67 24.97 -11.14
N PRO A 88 -19.74 25.74 -10.85
CA PRO A 88 -20.97 25.19 -10.28
C PRO A 88 -21.52 24.02 -11.11
N TYR A 89 -21.78 22.89 -10.45
CA TYR A 89 -22.16 21.64 -11.12
C TYR A 89 -23.49 21.09 -10.57
N PRO A 90 -24.35 20.44 -11.39
CA PRO A 90 -24.29 20.36 -12.85
C PRO A 90 -24.53 21.70 -13.56
N SER A 91 -25.09 22.67 -12.85
CA SER A 91 -25.34 24.00 -13.41
C SER A 91 -25.37 25.07 -12.32
N VAL A 92 -25.34 26.34 -12.74
CA VAL A 92 -25.46 27.50 -11.85
C VAL A 92 -26.87 27.59 -11.25
N GLU A 93 -27.89 27.22 -12.02
CA GLU A 93 -29.30 27.32 -11.65
C GLU A 93 -29.62 26.50 -10.40
N ILE A 94 -29.29 25.21 -10.39
CA ILE A 94 -29.54 24.33 -9.24
C ILE A 94 -28.76 24.77 -8.00
N ASN A 95 -27.59 25.40 -8.17
CA ASN A 95 -26.78 25.95 -7.07
C ASN A 95 -27.29 27.30 -6.54
N THR A 96 -28.32 27.89 -7.17
CA THR A 96 -28.84 29.23 -6.85
C THR A 96 -30.31 29.15 -6.42
N PRO A 97 -30.61 28.66 -5.20
CA PRO A 97 -31.99 28.56 -4.71
C PRO A 97 -32.69 29.93 -4.70
N PRO A 98 -33.97 30.02 -5.13
CA PRO A 98 -34.69 31.28 -5.15
C PRO A 98 -34.83 31.87 -3.74
N GLY A 99 -34.31 33.09 -3.54
CA GLY A 99 -34.29 33.73 -2.22
C GLY A 99 -33.23 33.17 -1.24
N GLY A 100 -32.36 32.27 -1.69
CA GLY A 100 -31.29 31.67 -0.91
C GLY A 100 -31.69 30.35 -0.22
N ALA A 101 -30.76 29.83 0.58
CA ALA A 101 -30.88 28.55 1.29
C ALA A 101 -31.66 28.64 2.62
N LEU A 102 -32.12 29.84 3.01
CA LEU A 102 -32.79 30.11 4.27
C LEU A 102 -34.25 30.52 4.03
N ASN A 103 -35.16 30.04 4.88
CA ASN A 103 -36.54 30.48 4.93
C ASN A 103 -36.80 31.27 6.23
N MET A 104 -36.69 32.59 6.13
CA MET A 104 -36.92 33.51 7.24
C MET A 104 -38.39 33.86 7.46
N SER A 105 -39.32 33.30 6.66
CA SER A 105 -40.76 33.59 6.78
C SER A 105 -41.47 32.72 7.81
N THR A 106 -40.83 31.65 8.30
CA THR A 106 -41.36 30.76 9.33
C THR A 106 -40.92 31.21 10.73
N ASN A 107 -41.64 30.75 11.76
CA ASN A 107 -41.27 30.97 13.16
C ASN A 107 -41.34 29.64 13.95
N PRO A 108 -40.20 29.05 14.34
CA PRO A 108 -38.83 29.53 14.10
C PRO A 108 -38.44 29.49 12.59
N PRO A 109 -37.43 30.26 12.17
CA PRO A 109 -36.84 30.16 10.82
C PRO A 109 -36.37 28.73 10.50
N THR A 110 -36.43 28.34 9.24
CA THR A 110 -35.96 27.03 8.76
C THR A 110 -34.99 27.19 7.59
N SER A 111 -34.31 26.11 7.19
CA SER A 111 -33.70 26.05 5.87
C SER A 111 -34.78 26.03 4.79
N ALA A 112 -34.42 26.46 3.57
CA ALA A 112 -35.30 26.37 2.42
C ALA A 112 -35.51 24.89 2.00
N ASN A 113 -36.64 24.60 1.38
CA ASN A 113 -37.07 23.22 1.08
C ASN A 113 -37.30 22.97 -0.41
N TYR A 114 -36.59 23.70 -1.26
CA TYR A 114 -36.69 23.57 -2.70
C TYR A 114 -36.15 22.20 -3.15
N ALA A 115 -37.02 21.39 -3.75
CA ALA A 115 -36.66 20.04 -4.23
C ALA A 115 -35.69 20.08 -5.42
N ASP A 116 -35.75 21.14 -6.23
CA ASP A 116 -34.99 21.28 -7.47
C ASP A 116 -33.74 22.17 -7.34
N TYR A 117 -33.38 22.57 -6.12
CA TYR A 117 -32.23 23.43 -5.83
C TYR A 117 -31.41 22.89 -4.66
N PHE A 118 -30.09 23.05 -4.70
CA PHE A 118 -29.22 22.70 -3.60
C PHE A 118 -29.35 23.68 -2.43
N ILE A 119 -29.39 23.12 -1.23
CA ILE A 119 -29.49 23.87 0.03
C ILE A 119 -28.18 23.77 0.81
N GLY A 120 -27.71 22.54 1.07
CA GLY A 120 -26.55 22.24 1.89
C GLY A 120 -25.92 20.90 1.52
N CYS A 121 -25.22 20.83 0.37
CA CYS A 121 -24.63 19.57 -0.11
C CYS A 121 -23.39 19.19 0.70
N GLN A 122 -23.41 17.97 1.23
CA GLN A 122 -22.40 17.48 2.17
C GLN A 122 -21.46 16.47 1.53
N SER A 123 -21.97 15.52 0.74
CA SER A 123 -21.16 14.45 0.13
C SER A 123 -21.48 14.25 -1.36
N VAL A 124 -20.50 13.74 -2.09
CA VAL A 124 -20.56 13.36 -3.51
C VAL A 124 -19.84 12.04 -3.74
N VAL A 125 -20.47 11.14 -4.49
CA VAL A 125 -19.87 9.85 -4.89
C VAL A 125 -20.18 9.53 -6.34
N VAL A 126 -19.22 8.92 -7.04
CA VAL A 126 -19.43 8.38 -8.39
C VAL A 126 -19.52 6.87 -8.30
N ASP A 127 -20.57 6.30 -8.88
CA ASP A 127 -20.75 4.85 -8.89
C ASP A 127 -20.02 4.16 -10.06
N ASN A 128 -20.11 2.83 -10.10
CA ASN A 128 -19.49 2.03 -11.16
C ASN A 128 -20.12 2.21 -12.56
N LYS A 129 -21.27 2.87 -12.67
CA LYS A 129 -21.91 3.24 -13.94
C LYS A 129 -21.60 4.68 -14.37
N ASN A 130 -20.69 5.35 -13.67
CA ASN A 130 -20.30 6.74 -13.92
C ASN A 130 -21.43 7.75 -13.70
N VAL A 131 -22.33 7.46 -12.76
CA VAL A 131 -23.36 8.39 -12.28
C VAL A 131 -22.84 9.07 -11.02
N LEU A 132 -22.92 10.40 -10.98
CA LEU A 132 -22.62 11.18 -9.78
C LEU A 132 -23.86 11.28 -8.90
N TYR A 133 -23.73 10.90 -7.63
CA TYR A 133 -24.75 11.11 -6.60
C TYR A 133 -24.29 12.21 -5.67
N ILE A 134 -25.15 13.21 -5.49
CA ILE A 134 -24.94 14.37 -4.64
C ILE A 134 -25.91 14.25 -3.46
N LEU A 135 -25.39 14.27 -2.24
CA LEU A 135 -26.18 14.24 -1.01
C LEU A 135 -26.35 15.66 -0.46
N ASP A 136 -27.59 16.15 -0.49
CA ASP A 136 -28.00 17.43 0.11
C ASP A 136 -28.62 17.16 1.48
N ALA A 137 -27.97 17.66 2.54
CA ALA A 137 -28.47 17.55 3.90
C ALA A 137 -29.72 18.40 4.14
N GLY A 138 -30.00 19.37 3.26
CA GLY A 138 -31.16 20.25 3.37
C GLY A 138 -31.09 21.24 4.53
N ARG A 139 -29.92 21.41 5.14
CA ARG A 139 -29.67 22.33 6.26
C ARG A 139 -28.65 23.40 5.87
N ALA A 140 -28.82 24.58 6.43
CA ALA A 140 -27.93 25.71 6.23
C ALA A 140 -27.81 26.53 7.52
N ILE A 141 -26.60 27.03 7.78
CA ILE A 141 -26.33 27.97 8.87
C ILE A 141 -26.74 29.36 8.43
N ASP A 142 -27.51 30.07 9.26
CA ASP A 142 -27.74 31.50 9.10
C ASP A 142 -26.44 32.28 9.42
N PRO A 143 -25.83 32.97 8.45
CA PRO A 143 -24.57 33.68 8.68
C PRO A 143 -24.67 34.84 9.67
N GLN A 144 -25.87 35.34 9.95
CA GLN A 144 -26.07 36.46 10.87
C GLN A 144 -26.14 35.99 12.33
N THR A 145 -26.74 34.83 12.56
CA THR A 145 -26.97 34.30 13.91
C THR A 145 -26.05 33.13 14.25
N SER A 146 -25.36 32.56 13.26
CA SER A 146 -24.57 31.33 13.33
C SER A 146 -25.38 30.12 13.80
N VAL A 147 -26.71 30.15 13.62
CA VAL A 147 -27.61 29.05 13.98
C VAL A 147 -27.78 28.12 12.79
N LEU A 148 -27.56 26.82 13.00
CA LEU A 148 -27.91 25.79 12.04
C LEU A 148 -29.44 25.58 12.04
N LEU A 149 -30.09 25.92 10.93
CA LEU A 149 -31.54 25.81 10.83
C LEU A 149 -31.99 24.36 10.54
N ASN A 150 -33.21 24.04 10.97
CA ASN A 150 -33.81 22.73 10.71
C ASN A 150 -34.10 22.54 9.22
N ALA A 151 -33.88 21.31 8.75
CA ALA A 151 -34.35 20.86 7.46
C ALA A 151 -35.88 20.77 7.43
N VAL A 152 -36.44 20.91 6.24
CA VAL A 152 -37.86 20.74 5.97
C VAL A 152 -38.01 19.80 4.78
N PRO A 153 -38.99 18.87 4.77
CA PRO A 153 -39.21 17.96 3.64
C PRO A 153 -39.20 18.68 2.28
N GLY A 154 -38.46 18.11 1.33
CA GLY A 154 -38.10 18.74 0.05
C GLY A 154 -36.68 19.33 0.03
N GLY A 155 -36.16 19.76 1.18
CA GLY A 155 -34.78 20.22 1.33
C GLY A 155 -33.78 19.06 1.25
N PRO A 156 -33.80 18.11 2.21
CA PRO A 156 -32.92 16.94 2.16
C PRO A 156 -33.22 16.05 0.96
N LYS A 157 -32.19 15.70 0.20
CA LYS A 157 -32.34 14.90 -1.02
C LYS A 157 -31.04 14.27 -1.50
N VAL A 158 -31.17 13.23 -2.32
CA VAL A 158 -30.09 12.73 -3.19
C VAL A 158 -30.40 13.14 -4.62
N VAL A 159 -29.44 13.76 -5.30
CA VAL A 159 -29.54 14.11 -6.72
C VAL A 159 -28.58 13.23 -7.50
N SER A 160 -29.09 12.57 -8.54
CA SER A 160 -28.29 11.74 -9.44
C SER A 160 -28.09 12.45 -10.78
N VAL A 161 -26.85 12.49 -11.27
CA VAL A 161 -26.46 13.17 -12.50
C VAL A 161 -25.70 12.20 -13.40
N ASP A 162 -26.12 12.11 -14.66
CA ASP A 162 -25.40 11.37 -15.68
C ASP A 162 -24.17 12.18 -16.08
N LEU A 163 -22.96 11.67 -15.80
CA LEU A 163 -21.74 12.41 -16.11
C LEU A 163 -21.41 12.48 -17.62
N SER A 164 -22.07 11.66 -18.45
CA SER A 164 -21.90 11.70 -19.90
C SER A 164 -22.67 12.85 -20.56
N THR A 165 -23.84 13.19 -20.03
CA THR A 165 -24.69 14.28 -20.54
C THR A 165 -24.65 15.52 -19.64
N ASN A 166 -24.17 15.38 -18.39
CA ASN A 166 -24.29 16.34 -17.30
C ASN A 166 -25.75 16.69 -16.95
N GLU A 167 -26.69 15.81 -17.27
CA GLU A 167 -28.11 16.01 -16.97
C GLU A 167 -28.50 15.31 -15.67
N ILE A 168 -29.38 15.96 -14.92
CA ILE A 168 -29.98 15.35 -13.73
C ILE A 168 -30.89 14.21 -14.17
N ILE A 169 -30.62 13.02 -13.65
CA ILE A 169 -31.44 11.83 -13.87
C ILE A 169 -32.66 11.89 -12.95
N ARG A 170 -32.44 12.08 -11.64
CA ARG A 170 -33.50 12.03 -10.63
C ARG A 170 -33.12 12.72 -9.32
N ASN A 171 -34.13 13.35 -8.71
CA ASN A 171 -34.10 13.90 -7.35
C ASN A 171 -34.91 12.99 -6.41
N TYR A 172 -34.25 12.48 -5.37
CA TYR A 172 -34.86 11.63 -4.34
C TYR A 172 -35.02 12.43 -3.05
N THR A 173 -36.24 12.84 -2.72
CA THR A 173 -36.54 13.54 -1.46
C THR A 173 -36.91 12.54 -0.36
N PHE A 174 -36.75 12.97 0.89
CA PHE A 174 -37.02 12.13 2.06
C PHE A 174 -38.27 12.59 2.82
N PRO A 175 -39.10 11.65 3.32
CA PRO A 175 -40.20 12.00 4.20
C PRO A 175 -39.67 12.35 5.60
N GLY A 176 -40.40 13.24 6.30
CA GLY A 176 -39.97 13.81 7.59
C GLY A 176 -39.88 12.81 8.76
N ASN A 177 -40.35 11.58 8.57
CA ASN A 177 -40.23 10.47 9.52
C ASN A 177 -39.04 9.54 9.25
N VAL A 178 -38.33 9.74 8.13
CA VAL A 178 -37.09 9.03 7.79
C VAL A 178 -35.89 9.94 8.00
N VAL A 179 -36.02 11.19 7.53
CA VAL A 179 -35.05 12.28 7.74
C VAL A 179 -35.77 13.36 8.51
N TYR A 180 -35.36 13.55 9.77
CA TYR A 180 -35.98 14.50 10.69
C TYR A 180 -35.48 15.91 10.43
N GLY A 181 -36.14 16.92 11.00
CA GLY A 181 -35.71 18.32 10.81
C GLY A 181 -34.32 18.61 11.36
N ASP A 182 -33.91 17.88 12.39
CA ASP A 182 -32.59 17.92 13.02
C ASP A 182 -31.59 16.90 12.40
N SER A 183 -32.01 16.08 11.43
CA SER A 183 -31.11 15.17 10.74
C SER A 183 -29.98 15.92 10.03
N PHE A 184 -28.79 15.32 10.01
CA PHE A 184 -27.67 15.81 9.22
C PHE A 184 -27.11 14.66 8.38
N LEU A 185 -27.61 14.52 7.15
CA LEU A 185 -27.14 13.48 6.25
C LEU A 185 -25.70 13.78 5.82
N ASN A 186 -24.75 12.92 6.19
CA ASN A 186 -23.32 13.19 5.96
C ASN A 186 -22.75 12.44 4.77
N ASP A 187 -22.59 11.12 4.86
CA ASP A 187 -21.94 10.32 3.81
C ASP A 187 -22.91 9.35 3.13
N ILE A 188 -22.60 8.97 1.88
CA ILE A 188 -23.42 8.10 1.04
C ILE A 188 -22.57 7.04 0.33
N ARG A 189 -23.06 5.80 0.26
CA ARG A 189 -22.52 4.75 -0.63
C ARG A 189 -23.63 4.14 -1.46
N VAL A 190 -23.36 3.92 -2.75
CA VAL A 190 -24.35 3.41 -3.72
C VAL A 190 -23.96 2.00 -4.15
N ASP A 191 -24.88 1.05 -3.94
CA ASP A 191 -24.77 -0.32 -4.39
C ASP A 191 -25.61 -0.53 -5.65
N ARG A 192 -24.93 -0.69 -6.80
CA ARG A 192 -25.54 -0.95 -8.11
C ARG A 192 -25.63 -2.44 -8.44
N THR A 193 -25.45 -3.35 -7.47
CA THR A 193 -25.55 -4.79 -7.74
C THR A 193 -26.94 -5.12 -8.30
N PRO A 194 -27.03 -5.80 -9.46
CA PRO A 194 -28.32 -6.09 -10.08
C PRO A 194 -29.26 -6.88 -9.16
N GLY A 195 -30.55 -6.50 -9.15
CA GLY A 195 -31.59 -7.23 -8.42
C GLY A 195 -31.63 -6.97 -6.91
N LEU A 196 -30.93 -5.94 -6.42
CA LEU A 196 -30.94 -5.58 -4.99
C LEU A 196 -32.22 -4.89 -4.51
N SER A 197 -32.99 -4.23 -5.38
CA SER A 197 -34.23 -3.58 -4.97
C SER A 197 -35.35 -4.61 -4.76
N GLY A 198 -35.91 -4.58 -3.55
CA GLY A 198 -36.77 -5.62 -3.00
C GLY A 198 -38.27 -5.32 -3.09
N LEU A 199 -38.69 -4.24 -3.75
CA LEU A 199 -40.11 -3.90 -3.89
C LEU A 199 -40.38 -3.55 -5.35
N SER A 200 -41.16 -4.40 -6.01
CA SER A 200 -41.50 -4.42 -7.45
C SER A 200 -40.42 -4.91 -8.41
N GLY A 201 -40.23 -6.23 -8.45
CA GLY A 201 -39.72 -6.93 -9.64
C GLY A 201 -38.33 -6.51 -10.13
N GLY A 202 -37.28 -6.73 -9.33
CA GLY A 202 -35.89 -6.69 -9.76
C GLY A 202 -35.48 -5.37 -10.42
N GLY A 203 -35.40 -4.29 -9.65
CA GLY A 203 -34.97 -3.01 -10.21
C GLY A 203 -33.48 -2.97 -10.58
N GLU A 204 -33.20 -2.14 -11.57
CA GLU A 204 -31.88 -2.01 -12.23
C GLU A 204 -31.00 -0.89 -11.64
N GLU A 205 -31.58 -0.07 -10.75
CA GLU A 205 -30.95 1.17 -10.26
C GLU A 205 -30.18 1.02 -8.94
N GLY A 206 -30.48 0.03 -8.10
CA GLY A 206 -29.71 -0.27 -6.89
C GLY A 206 -30.23 0.40 -5.61
N VAL A 207 -29.37 0.51 -4.59
CA VAL A 207 -29.70 1.00 -3.24
C VAL A 207 -28.60 1.94 -2.75
N ALA A 208 -28.97 3.04 -2.11
CA ALA A 208 -28.04 3.92 -1.41
C ALA A 208 -28.16 3.77 0.11
N TYR A 209 -27.00 3.82 0.78
CA TYR A 209 -26.85 3.81 2.24
C TYR A 209 -26.28 5.14 2.69
N ILE A 210 -26.91 5.76 3.68
CA ILE A 210 -26.62 7.15 4.08
C ILE A 210 -26.49 7.22 5.61
N THR A 211 -25.50 7.96 6.11
CA THR A 211 -25.37 8.24 7.54
C THR A 211 -26.11 9.50 7.96
N ASP A 212 -26.65 9.46 9.18
CA ASP A 212 -27.16 10.64 9.86
C ASP A 212 -26.23 11.05 11.02
N SER A 213 -25.44 12.09 10.79
CA SER A 213 -24.49 12.70 11.72
C SER A 213 -25.12 13.75 12.64
N SER A 214 -26.45 13.78 12.79
CA SER A 214 -27.20 14.72 13.67
C SER A 214 -26.40 15.15 14.90
N PHE A 215 -26.12 16.45 15.03
CA PHE A 215 -25.40 17.02 16.19
C PHE A 215 -26.22 16.90 17.48
N GLU A 216 -27.54 16.87 17.32
CA GLU A 216 -28.56 16.70 18.35
C GLU A 216 -28.60 15.26 18.90
N GLY A 217 -27.86 14.33 18.28
CA GLY A 217 -27.57 12.99 18.80
C GLY A 217 -28.49 11.88 18.29
N ARG A 218 -29.47 12.21 17.43
CA ARG A 218 -30.34 11.21 16.78
C ARG A 218 -29.64 10.60 15.56
N ASN A 219 -28.55 9.89 15.78
CA ASN A 219 -27.79 9.25 14.70
C ASN A 219 -28.48 7.96 14.22
N GLY A 220 -28.21 7.55 12.99
CA GLY A 220 -28.83 6.37 12.38
C GLY A 220 -28.34 6.13 10.95
N LEU A 221 -28.89 5.09 10.31
CA LEU A 221 -28.67 4.79 8.90
C LEU A 221 -29.97 4.99 8.12
N VAL A 222 -29.90 5.72 7.02
CA VAL A 222 -30.99 5.89 6.05
C VAL A 222 -30.69 5.04 4.83
N ILE A 223 -31.68 4.29 4.37
CA ILE A 223 -31.62 3.47 3.18
C ILE A 223 -32.56 4.07 2.15
N LEU A 224 -32.09 4.21 0.92
CA LEU A 224 -32.85 4.69 -0.23
C LEU A 224 -32.82 3.64 -1.33
N ASP A 225 -33.99 3.14 -1.70
CA ASP A 225 -34.16 2.32 -2.90
C ASP A 225 -34.19 3.25 -4.12
N LEU A 226 -33.17 3.15 -4.99
CA LEU A 226 -33.04 4.08 -6.11
C LEU A 226 -34.07 3.81 -7.21
N THR A 227 -34.61 2.59 -7.29
CA THR A 227 -35.62 2.25 -8.30
C THR A 227 -36.95 2.91 -7.96
N SER A 228 -37.46 2.64 -6.75
CA SER A 228 -38.75 3.16 -6.30
C SER A 228 -38.68 4.61 -5.81
N GLY A 229 -37.52 5.02 -5.28
CA GLY A 229 -37.37 6.27 -4.51
C GLY A 229 -37.88 6.17 -3.07
N GLU A 230 -38.32 4.99 -2.62
CA GLU A 230 -38.71 4.80 -1.21
C GLU A 230 -37.49 4.80 -0.30
N SER A 231 -37.65 5.33 0.90
CA SER A 231 -36.60 5.38 1.91
C SER A 231 -37.12 4.95 3.29
N TRP A 232 -36.22 4.42 4.10
CA TRP A 232 -36.49 4.01 5.48
C TRP A 232 -35.22 4.17 6.33
N ARG A 233 -35.38 4.02 7.65
CA ARG A 233 -34.32 4.23 8.63
C ARG A 233 -34.13 2.98 9.49
N HIS A 234 -32.88 2.66 9.77
CA HIS A 234 -32.47 1.61 10.69
C HIS A 234 -31.46 2.12 11.72
N LEU A 235 -31.35 1.39 12.84
CA LEU A 235 -30.42 1.74 13.92
C LEU A 235 -30.65 3.16 14.45
N ASP A 236 -31.92 3.59 14.49
CA ASP A 236 -32.29 4.94 14.95
C ASP A 236 -31.93 5.11 16.43
N ASN A 237 -31.03 6.04 16.72
CA ASN A 237 -30.49 6.31 18.05
C ASN A 237 -29.76 5.10 18.68
N ASP A 238 -29.26 4.17 17.87
CA ASP A 238 -28.47 3.03 18.35
C ASP A 238 -27.17 3.52 19.00
N PRO A 239 -26.77 3.02 20.19
CA PRO A 239 -25.56 3.45 20.88
C PRO A 239 -24.27 3.34 20.06
N ARG A 240 -24.20 2.43 19.08
CA ARG A 240 -23.01 2.21 18.23
C ARG A 240 -22.86 3.26 17.12
N LEU A 241 -23.92 4.03 16.85
CA LEU A 241 -23.92 5.15 15.91
C LEU A 241 -23.83 6.51 16.61
N ARG A 242 -23.79 6.52 17.95
CA ARG A 242 -23.71 7.74 18.74
C ARG A 242 -22.27 8.08 19.11
N PRO A 243 -21.97 9.37 19.38
CA PRO A 243 -20.67 9.75 19.91
C PRO A 243 -20.36 8.97 21.19
N GLN A 244 -19.13 8.46 21.32
CA GLN A 244 -18.68 7.84 22.55
C GLN A 244 -18.70 8.87 23.67
N GLN A 245 -19.25 8.48 24.82
CA GLN A 245 -19.33 9.39 25.95
C GLN A 245 -17.94 9.82 26.40
N GLN A 246 -17.82 11.12 26.69
CA GLN A 246 -16.59 11.72 27.16
C GLN A 246 -15.39 11.65 26.17
N PHE A 247 -15.65 11.42 24.88
CA PHE A 247 -14.60 11.33 23.88
C PHE A 247 -13.84 12.65 23.68
N LEU A 248 -12.51 12.58 23.65
CA LEU A 248 -11.65 13.74 23.47
C LEU A 248 -10.47 13.37 22.55
N PRO A 249 -10.47 13.79 21.28
CA PRO A 249 -9.36 13.56 20.37
C PRO A 249 -8.27 14.63 20.53
N PHE A 250 -7.03 14.25 20.22
CA PHE A 250 -5.88 15.15 20.23
C PHE A 250 -5.30 15.29 18.82
N VAL A 251 -5.30 16.52 18.28
CA VAL A 251 -4.69 16.85 16.98
C VAL A 251 -3.48 17.75 17.23
N HIS A 252 -2.32 17.37 16.68
CA HIS A 252 -1.03 18.02 16.95
C HIS A 252 -0.72 18.19 18.45
N GLY A 253 -1.12 17.20 19.26
CA GLY A 253 -0.95 17.24 20.71
C GLY A 253 -1.89 18.19 21.47
N SER A 254 -2.83 18.85 20.79
CA SER A 254 -3.83 19.73 21.40
C SER A 254 -5.21 19.05 21.45
N PRO A 255 -5.95 19.15 22.56
CA PRO A 255 -7.31 18.62 22.63
C PRO A 255 -8.24 19.42 21.72
N VAL A 256 -9.05 18.72 20.91
CA VAL A 256 -10.11 19.34 20.11
C VAL A 256 -11.40 19.35 20.92
N MET A 257 -11.93 20.54 21.19
CA MET A 257 -13.08 20.76 22.08
C MET A 257 -14.21 21.44 21.32
N PHE A 258 -15.45 21.02 21.54
CA PHE A 258 -16.59 21.56 20.81
C PHE A 258 -17.26 22.67 21.60
N GLY A 259 -17.89 23.65 20.94
CA GLY A 259 -18.78 24.61 21.59
C GLY A 259 -18.52 26.06 21.20
N SER A 260 -19.03 26.98 22.03
CA SER A 260 -18.98 28.44 21.79
C SER A 260 -17.98 29.12 22.72
N SER A 261 -17.74 30.42 22.50
CA SER A 261 -16.89 31.21 23.38
C SER A 261 -17.33 31.06 24.85
N ASN A 262 -16.44 30.49 25.68
CA ASN A 262 -16.62 30.20 27.11
C ASN A 262 -17.49 28.99 27.49
N GLN A 263 -17.96 28.18 26.53
CA GLN A 263 -18.62 26.90 26.81
C GLN A 263 -17.95 25.78 26.01
N TYR A 264 -17.22 24.93 26.72
CA TYR A 264 -16.49 23.81 26.14
C TYR A 264 -17.25 22.51 26.42
N SER A 265 -17.39 21.71 25.37
CA SER A 265 -17.95 20.38 25.38
C SER A 265 -16.99 19.43 24.67
N ARG A 266 -17.20 18.14 24.90
CA ARG A 266 -16.42 17.08 24.25
C ARG A 266 -17.00 16.80 22.87
N ALA A 267 -16.29 16.05 22.03
CA ALA A 267 -16.76 15.75 20.69
C ALA A 267 -18.10 14.99 20.73
N THR A 268 -19.07 15.50 19.96
CA THR A 268 -20.46 15.01 19.96
C THR A 268 -20.92 14.47 18.62
N VAL A 269 -20.05 14.39 17.62
CA VAL A 269 -20.41 13.91 16.28
C VAL A 269 -20.47 12.39 16.27
N GLY A 270 -21.63 11.85 15.89
CA GLY A 270 -21.93 10.42 15.85
C GLY A 270 -21.54 9.76 14.53
N SER A 271 -22.42 8.90 14.01
CA SER A 271 -22.24 8.12 12.79
C SER A 271 -21.91 8.99 11.61
N ASP A 272 -20.84 8.68 10.91
CA ASP A 272 -20.33 9.52 9.84
C ASP A 272 -19.80 8.70 8.66
N GLY A 273 -18.51 8.34 8.67
CA GLY A 273 -17.89 7.57 7.60
C GLY A 273 -18.56 6.21 7.43
N ILE A 274 -18.90 5.92 6.18
CA ILE A 274 -19.39 4.61 5.72
C ILE A 274 -18.63 4.13 4.50
N ALA A 275 -18.45 2.82 4.42
CA ALA A 275 -17.85 2.18 3.26
C ALA A 275 -18.58 0.88 2.93
N LEU A 276 -18.85 0.65 1.66
CA LEU A 276 -19.43 -0.59 1.20
C LEU A 276 -18.30 -1.59 0.91
N SER A 277 -18.41 -2.82 1.42
CA SER A 277 -17.55 -3.92 0.98
C SER A 277 -17.53 -4.03 -0.55
N ALA A 278 -16.40 -4.45 -1.13
CA ALA A 278 -16.26 -4.54 -2.59
C ALA A 278 -17.29 -5.49 -3.26
N ASP A 279 -17.89 -6.42 -2.50
CA ASP A 279 -18.95 -7.32 -2.97
C ASP A 279 -20.37 -6.88 -2.56
N GLY A 280 -20.52 -5.72 -1.93
CA GLY A 280 -21.81 -5.13 -1.53
C GLY A 280 -22.48 -5.81 -0.32
N LYS A 281 -21.88 -6.83 0.29
CA LYS A 281 -22.57 -7.65 1.30
C LYS A 281 -22.61 -7.04 2.70
N ASP A 282 -21.58 -6.27 3.04
CA ASP A 282 -21.43 -5.58 4.31
C ASP A 282 -21.29 -4.08 4.11
N LEU A 283 -22.00 -3.31 4.95
CA LEU A 283 -21.76 -1.89 5.14
C LEU A 283 -20.90 -1.71 6.39
N TYR A 284 -19.73 -1.10 6.22
CA TYR A 284 -18.88 -0.67 7.32
C TYR A 284 -19.23 0.75 7.72
N PHE A 285 -19.25 1.01 9.02
CA PHE A 285 -19.57 2.34 9.54
C PHE A 285 -18.77 2.65 10.80
N SER A 286 -18.63 3.93 11.08
CA SER A 286 -17.96 4.43 12.28
C SER A 286 -18.53 5.77 12.72
N VAL A 287 -18.20 6.17 13.94
CA VAL A 287 -18.52 7.50 14.46
C VAL A 287 -17.26 8.36 14.49
N ILE A 288 -17.39 9.67 14.25
CA ILE A 288 -16.24 10.61 14.37
C ILE A 288 -15.75 10.66 15.83
N SER A 289 -16.68 10.79 16.79
CA SER A 289 -16.35 10.83 18.21
C SER A 289 -16.15 9.43 18.78
N GLY A 290 -15.24 8.66 18.18
CA GLY A 290 -14.92 7.29 18.56
C GLY A 290 -13.71 6.77 17.79
N ARG A 291 -13.28 5.55 18.14
CA ARG A 291 -12.17 4.86 17.43
C ARG A 291 -12.58 3.54 16.80
N GLU A 292 -13.82 3.13 17.01
CA GLU A 292 -14.31 1.79 16.65
C GLU A 292 -14.78 1.73 15.20
N LEU A 293 -14.56 0.57 14.59
CA LEU A 293 -15.11 0.20 13.30
C LEU A 293 -16.16 -0.89 13.50
N TRP A 294 -17.31 -0.72 12.85
CA TRP A 294 -18.41 -1.66 12.87
C TRP A 294 -18.74 -2.10 11.45
N SER A 295 -19.42 -3.24 11.30
CA SER A 295 -20.09 -3.60 10.06
C SER A 295 -21.47 -4.16 10.31
N VAL A 296 -22.33 -4.11 9.29
CA VAL A 296 -23.66 -4.74 9.29
C VAL A 296 -23.96 -5.30 7.90
N PRO A 297 -24.56 -6.49 7.78
CA PRO A 297 -24.96 -7.04 6.49
C PRO A 297 -25.97 -6.13 5.80
N THR A 298 -25.70 -5.76 4.55
CA THR A 298 -26.58 -4.87 3.77
C THR A 298 -27.95 -5.49 3.51
N ALA A 299 -28.03 -6.82 3.47
CA ALA A 299 -29.30 -7.54 3.38
C ALA A 299 -30.21 -7.30 4.58
N ALA A 300 -29.65 -7.18 5.79
CA ALA A 300 -30.42 -6.86 6.98
C ALA A 300 -30.95 -5.41 6.88
N LEU A 301 -30.12 -4.47 6.45
CA LEU A 301 -30.52 -3.07 6.26
C LEU A 301 -31.62 -2.89 5.20
N ARG A 302 -31.72 -3.79 4.23
CA ARG A 302 -32.76 -3.76 3.19
C ARG A 302 -34.09 -4.36 3.65
N ALA A 303 -34.12 -5.13 4.74
CA ALA A 303 -35.32 -5.78 5.22
C ALA A 303 -36.26 -4.78 5.91
N ARG A 304 -37.58 -4.92 5.66
CA ARG A 304 -38.60 -3.96 6.14
C ARG A 304 -39.77 -4.60 6.88
N ASP A 305 -39.63 -5.86 7.26
CA ASP A 305 -40.65 -6.53 8.05
C ASP A 305 -40.66 -6.04 9.52
N ALA A 306 -41.68 -6.42 10.27
CA ALA A 306 -41.86 -5.97 11.66
C ALA A 306 -40.71 -6.37 12.61
N HIS A 307 -39.81 -7.27 12.22
CA HIS A 307 -38.68 -7.73 13.00
C HIS A 307 -37.33 -7.23 12.46
N SER A 308 -37.31 -6.50 11.34
CA SER A 308 -36.06 -6.14 10.67
C SER A 308 -35.14 -5.28 11.54
N GLU A 309 -35.68 -4.34 12.33
CA GLU A 309 -34.88 -3.54 13.25
C GLU A 309 -34.13 -4.40 14.29
N LEU A 310 -34.81 -5.39 14.88
CA LEU A 310 -34.17 -6.32 15.83
C LEU A 310 -33.09 -7.16 15.16
N VAL A 311 -33.34 -7.63 13.94
CA VAL A 311 -32.38 -8.42 13.14
C VAL A 311 -31.15 -7.58 12.80
N VAL A 312 -31.34 -6.34 12.35
CA VAL A 312 -30.24 -5.41 12.03
C VAL A 312 -29.40 -5.15 13.28
N GLN A 313 -30.03 -4.79 14.41
CA GLN A 313 -29.35 -4.53 15.66
C GLN A 313 -28.50 -5.72 16.15
N ALA A 314 -29.02 -6.94 16.00
CA ALA A 314 -28.32 -8.17 16.37
C ALA A 314 -27.21 -8.56 15.38
N SER A 315 -27.26 -8.08 14.14
CA SER A 315 -26.31 -8.42 13.07
C SER A 315 -25.10 -7.50 13.01
N VAL A 316 -25.11 -6.37 13.73
CA VAL A 316 -23.97 -5.45 13.80
C VAL A 316 -22.77 -6.15 14.48
N SER A 317 -21.61 -6.06 13.83
CA SER A 317 -20.38 -6.73 14.23
C SER A 317 -19.25 -5.75 14.47
N ALA A 318 -18.59 -5.84 15.63
CA ALA A 318 -17.39 -5.05 15.94
C ALA A 318 -16.18 -5.55 15.12
N LYS A 319 -15.41 -4.63 14.54
CA LYS A 319 -14.23 -4.93 13.72
C LYS A 319 -12.90 -4.48 14.34
N GLY A 320 -12.95 -3.94 15.55
CA GLY A 320 -11.80 -3.39 16.27
C GLY A 320 -11.72 -1.88 16.14
N GLN A 321 -10.53 -1.31 16.38
CA GLN A 321 -10.31 0.12 16.32
C GLN A 321 -9.55 0.53 15.05
N LYS A 322 -10.00 1.60 14.41
CA LYS A 322 -9.35 2.25 13.26
C LYS A 322 -8.65 3.57 13.61
N GLY A 323 -8.89 4.12 14.79
CA GLY A 323 -8.49 5.49 15.11
C GLY A 323 -9.61 6.49 14.79
N VAL A 324 -9.31 7.79 14.91
CA VAL A 324 -10.30 8.86 14.79
C VAL A 324 -10.32 9.37 13.35
N GLY A 325 -11.43 9.20 12.65
CA GLY A 325 -11.53 9.57 11.25
C GLY A 325 -12.95 9.90 10.85
N ASP A 326 -13.05 10.71 9.80
CA ASP A 326 -14.28 11.20 9.20
C ASP A 326 -14.80 10.17 8.17
N GLY A 327 -14.77 10.48 6.87
CA GLY A 327 -15.16 9.60 5.78
C GLY A 327 -14.32 8.33 5.62
N MET A 328 -14.90 7.38 4.90
CA MET A 328 -14.28 6.09 4.56
C MET A 328 -14.52 5.70 3.11
N GLU A 329 -13.60 4.96 2.48
CA GLU A 329 -13.77 4.47 1.11
C GLU A 329 -13.23 3.05 0.96
N THR A 330 -13.79 2.25 0.07
CA THR A 330 -13.31 0.89 -0.24
C THR A 330 -12.72 0.81 -1.65
N ASP A 331 -11.54 0.21 -1.79
CA ASP A 331 -10.97 -0.06 -3.10
C ASP A 331 -11.47 -1.38 -3.73
N SER A 332 -11.10 -1.61 -4.98
CA SER A 332 -11.41 -2.84 -5.72
C SER A 332 -10.80 -4.12 -5.14
N ASN A 333 -9.83 -4.03 -4.22
CA ASN A 333 -9.27 -5.17 -3.50
C ASN A 333 -10.04 -5.47 -2.20
N GLY A 334 -11.04 -4.66 -1.86
CA GLY A 334 -11.81 -4.76 -0.63
C GLY A 334 -11.10 -4.17 0.59
N ILE A 335 -10.10 -3.32 0.40
CA ILE A 335 -9.41 -2.60 1.48
C ILE A 335 -10.16 -1.30 1.76
N ILE A 336 -10.42 -1.04 3.04
CA ILE A 336 -11.15 0.15 3.50
C ILE A 336 -10.14 1.19 3.99
N TYR A 337 -10.24 2.41 3.50
CA TYR A 337 -9.41 3.55 3.86
C TYR A 337 -10.21 4.55 4.68
N THR A 338 -9.57 5.14 5.68
CA THR A 338 -10.18 6.14 6.58
C THR A 338 -9.11 7.08 7.08
N GLY A 339 -9.45 8.34 7.30
CA GLY A 339 -8.58 9.27 8.01
C GLY A 339 -8.24 8.78 9.43
N HIS A 340 -7.14 9.29 9.96
CA HIS A 340 -6.71 9.14 11.35
C HIS A 340 -6.13 10.48 11.84
N VAL A 341 -7.01 11.37 12.29
CA VAL A 341 -6.72 12.78 12.59
C VAL A 341 -5.71 12.95 13.73
N GLU A 342 -5.72 12.05 14.71
CA GLU A 342 -4.77 12.08 15.84
C GLU A 342 -3.33 11.76 15.43
N GLN A 343 -3.14 11.18 14.24
CA GLN A 343 -1.82 10.76 13.73
C GLN A 343 -1.45 11.44 12.41
N GLU A 344 -2.23 12.39 11.93
CA GLU A 344 -2.03 13.05 10.62
C GLU A 344 -1.91 12.03 9.48
N ALA A 345 -2.80 11.02 9.49
CA ALA A 345 -2.66 9.83 8.66
C ALA A 345 -3.96 9.42 7.97
N ILE A 346 -3.82 8.54 6.98
CA ILE A 346 -4.85 7.64 6.47
C ILE A 346 -4.44 6.23 6.88
N VAL A 347 -5.36 5.48 7.47
CA VAL A 347 -5.18 4.07 7.77
C VAL A 347 -6.01 3.21 6.82
N SER A 348 -5.56 1.98 6.65
CA SER A 348 -6.25 0.93 5.90
C SER A 348 -6.72 -0.18 6.84
N TYR A 349 -7.90 -0.71 6.58
CA TYR A 349 -8.44 -1.90 7.21
C TYR A 349 -8.64 -2.97 6.14
N ALA A 350 -8.07 -4.15 6.36
CA ALA A 350 -8.21 -5.31 5.48
C ALA A 350 -9.20 -6.32 6.07
N PRO A 351 -10.44 -6.45 5.54
CA PRO A 351 -11.44 -7.36 6.07
C PRO A 351 -11.00 -8.84 6.10
N GLY A 352 -10.22 -9.28 5.11
CA GLY A 352 -9.82 -10.68 4.96
C GLY A 352 -8.96 -11.25 6.08
N ASN A 353 -8.35 -10.39 6.91
CA ASN A 353 -7.56 -10.79 8.08
C ASN A 353 -7.74 -9.84 9.29
N ALA A 354 -8.66 -8.89 9.19
CA ALA A 354 -8.96 -7.86 10.19
C ALA A 354 -7.75 -6.99 10.62
N THR A 355 -6.75 -6.78 9.74
CA THR A 355 -5.61 -5.92 10.09
C THR A 355 -5.89 -4.45 9.81
N VAL A 356 -5.51 -3.58 10.75
CA VAL A 356 -5.42 -2.12 10.57
C VAL A 356 -3.96 -1.72 10.44
N GLN A 357 -3.63 -0.91 9.43
CA GLN A 357 -2.28 -0.41 9.20
C GLN A 357 -2.31 1.04 8.70
N THR A 358 -1.35 1.86 9.13
CA THR A 358 -1.12 3.16 8.48
C THR A 358 -0.86 2.92 7.00
N PHE A 359 -1.63 3.58 6.15
CA PHE A 359 -1.43 3.57 4.71
C PHE A 359 -0.55 4.75 4.29
N LEU A 360 -0.84 5.92 4.85
CA LEU A 360 -0.22 7.20 4.51
C LEU A 360 -0.19 8.08 5.76
N ARG A 361 0.88 8.82 5.99
CA ARG A 361 1.03 9.81 7.06
C ARG A 361 1.86 10.96 6.54
N ASP A 362 1.43 12.18 6.82
CA ASP A 362 2.16 13.41 6.47
C ASP A 362 1.57 14.56 7.28
N PRO A 363 2.37 15.52 7.81
CA PRO A 363 1.86 16.63 8.62
C PRO A 363 0.85 17.52 7.89
N ARG A 364 0.76 17.42 6.56
CA ARG A 364 -0.27 18.10 5.76
C ARG A 364 -1.66 17.46 5.91
N ILE A 365 -1.78 16.25 6.46
CA ILE A 365 -3.02 15.46 6.55
C ILE A 365 -3.66 15.65 7.93
N ASN A 366 -3.97 16.89 8.32
CA ASN A 366 -4.50 17.18 9.65
C ASN A 366 -5.94 16.65 9.87
N TRP A 367 -6.81 16.76 8.87
CA TRP A 367 -8.17 16.26 8.91
C TRP A 367 -8.61 15.83 7.52
N VAL A 368 -8.67 14.52 7.30
CA VAL A 368 -9.24 13.95 6.08
C VAL A 368 -10.73 13.84 6.27
N ASP A 369 -11.48 14.59 5.46
CA ASP A 369 -12.94 14.62 5.51
C ASP A 369 -13.51 13.52 4.62
N THR A 370 -13.28 13.59 3.31
CA THR A 370 -13.80 12.59 2.35
C THR A 370 -12.66 11.90 1.60
N LEU A 371 -12.87 10.63 1.24
CA LEU A 371 -11.99 9.83 0.38
C LEU A 371 -12.75 9.31 -0.84
N SER A 372 -12.05 9.19 -1.97
CA SER A 372 -12.58 8.61 -3.20
C SER A 372 -11.46 7.86 -3.94
N VAL A 373 -11.73 6.62 -4.35
CA VAL A 373 -10.80 5.82 -5.16
C VAL A 373 -11.04 6.13 -6.63
N GLY A 374 -10.05 6.74 -7.28
CA GLY A 374 -10.09 7.04 -8.70
C GLY A 374 -9.94 5.78 -9.57
N TRP A 375 -10.54 5.82 -10.76
CA TRP A 375 -10.43 4.76 -11.77
C TRP A 375 -9.01 4.56 -12.29
N ASP A 376 -8.17 5.58 -12.14
CA ASP A 376 -6.76 5.48 -12.43
C ASP A 376 -6.07 4.55 -11.42
N GLY A 377 -6.60 4.39 -10.21
CA GLY A 377 -6.04 3.64 -9.08
C GLY A 377 -5.37 4.52 -8.01
N SER A 378 -5.63 5.83 -8.03
CA SER A 378 -5.25 6.77 -6.97
C SER A 378 -6.30 6.83 -5.86
N LEU A 379 -5.88 7.08 -4.62
CA LEU A 379 -6.80 7.50 -3.55
C LEU A 379 -6.74 9.03 -3.44
N TYR A 380 -7.86 9.67 -3.77
CA TYR A 380 -8.09 11.10 -3.63
C TYR A 380 -8.74 11.38 -2.28
N PHE A 381 -8.38 12.49 -1.65
CA PHE A 381 -8.97 12.88 -0.39
C PHE A 381 -8.89 14.39 -0.16
N THR A 382 -9.80 14.91 0.67
CA THR A 382 -9.84 16.32 1.05
C THR A 382 -9.18 16.54 2.40
N VAL A 383 -8.37 17.60 2.51
CA VAL A 383 -7.89 18.12 3.79
C VAL A 383 -8.46 19.52 4.00
N ASN A 384 -9.50 19.62 4.84
CA ASN A 384 -10.30 20.84 4.99
C ASN A 384 -10.04 21.61 6.29
N GLN A 385 -9.23 21.07 7.21
CA GLN A 385 -8.93 21.70 8.50
C GLN A 385 -10.17 21.98 9.37
N VAL A 386 -11.25 21.18 9.28
CA VAL A 386 -12.51 21.45 10.01
C VAL A 386 -12.31 21.59 11.53
N HIS A 387 -11.39 20.83 12.12
CA HIS A 387 -11.02 20.96 13.54
C HIS A 387 -10.49 22.33 13.95
N LEU A 388 -10.09 23.20 13.01
CA LEU A 388 -9.60 24.55 13.27
C LEU A 388 -10.72 25.61 13.22
N MET A 389 -11.97 25.22 12.97
CA MET A 389 -13.12 26.11 12.98
C MET A 389 -13.47 26.65 14.36
N PRO A 390 -14.20 27.78 14.44
CA PRO A 390 -14.72 28.31 15.70
C PRO A 390 -15.58 27.35 16.51
N GLY A 391 -16.21 26.33 15.88
CA GLY A 391 -16.99 25.30 16.59
C GLY A 391 -16.15 24.22 17.26
N PHE A 392 -14.90 24.02 16.83
CA PHE A 392 -13.95 22.98 17.27
C PHE A 392 -12.73 23.56 18.01
N TYR A 393 -12.49 24.87 17.85
CA TYR A 393 -11.72 25.73 18.75
C TYR A 393 -12.63 26.88 19.19
N PRO A 394 -13.37 26.71 20.30
CA PRO A 394 -14.51 27.55 20.64
C PRO A 394 -14.21 29.05 20.55
N GLY A 395 -14.87 29.71 19.59
CA GLY A 395 -14.81 31.15 19.37
C GLY A 395 -13.59 31.68 18.60
N THR A 396 -12.75 30.82 18.02
CA THR A 396 -11.58 31.26 17.21
C THR A 396 -11.52 30.57 15.85
N GLU A 397 -11.50 31.34 14.76
CA GLU A 397 -11.17 30.82 13.43
C GLU A 397 -9.65 30.65 13.32
N ARG A 398 -9.19 29.42 13.06
CA ARG A 398 -7.76 29.07 12.98
C ARG A 398 -7.37 28.44 11.65
N ARG A 399 -8.33 28.20 10.74
CA ARG A 399 -8.03 27.65 9.41
C ARG A 399 -7.17 28.62 8.62
N GLN A 400 -6.31 28.07 7.77
CA GLN A 400 -5.47 28.82 6.85
C GLN A 400 -5.76 28.38 5.41
N HIS A 401 -6.06 29.35 4.55
CA HIS A 401 -6.17 29.13 3.12
C HIS A 401 -4.77 29.12 2.46
N PRO A 402 -4.56 28.30 1.40
CA PRO A 402 -5.53 27.41 0.76
C PRO A 402 -5.70 26.06 1.48
N GLN A 403 -6.93 25.57 1.51
CA GLN A 403 -7.23 24.15 1.81
C GLN A 403 -6.85 23.29 0.60
N LYS A 404 -6.70 21.96 0.74
CA LYS A 404 -6.06 21.12 -0.30
C LYS A 404 -6.84 19.84 -0.58
N CYS A 405 -7.02 19.52 -1.87
CA CYS A 405 -7.31 18.17 -2.34
C CYS A 405 -5.98 17.48 -2.66
N ILE A 406 -5.80 16.27 -2.16
CA ILE A 406 -4.56 15.54 -2.27
C ILE A 406 -4.84 14.16 -2.88
N SER A 407 -4.00 13.77 -3.85
CA SER A 407 -3.93 12.44 -4.42
C SER A 407 -2.68 11.72 -3.91
N SER A 408 -2.74 10.39 -3.78
CA SER A 408 -1.64 9.55 -3.28
C SER A 408 -0.85 8.82 -4.38
N ARG A 409 -0.77 9.39 -5.59
CA ARG A 409 0.16 8.97 -6.65
C ARG A 409 1.31 9.97 -6.84
N ARG A 410 2.43 9.49 -7.39
CA ARG A 410 3.50 10.32 -8.02
C ARG A 410 2.95 10.81 -9.37
N GLU A 411 3.13 12.05 -9.84
CA GLU A 411 4.21 13.06 -9.78
C GLU A 411 3.62 14.48 -9.92
N CYS A 412 4.13 15.47 -9.16
CA CYS A 412 4.07 16.88 -9.56
C CYS A 412 5.48 17.34 -10.01
N VAL A 413 5.63 17.71 -11.28
CA VAL A 413 6.78 18.44 -11.83
C VAL A 413 6.28 19.78 -12.37
N TYR A 414 6.87 20.90 -11.94
CA TYR A 414 7.05 22.06 -12.82
C TYR A 414 8.39 22.77 -12.57
N LEU A 415 9.15 22.93 -13.66
CA LEU A 415 10.33 23.78 -13.82
C LEU A 415 9.90 25.21 -14.17
N ALA A 416 10.40 26.23 -13.45
CA ALA A 416 11.11 27.38 -14.01
C ALA A 416 11.37 28.48 -12.94
N GLY A 417 12.64 28.88 -12.78
CA GLY A 417 12.98 30.28 -12.47
C GLY A 417 13.44 30.65 -11.06
N ARG A 418 14.78 30.71 -10.92
CA ARG A 418 15.62 31.41 -9.92
C ARG A 418 15.82 30.79 -8.52
N ARG A 419 17.11 30.48 -8.30
CA ARG A 419 17.81 30.32 -7.02
C ARG A 419 17.59 31.57 -6.15
N ASP A 420 17.44 31.41 -4.84
CA ASP A 420 18.54 31.70 -3.90
C ASP A 420 18.24 31.25 -2.47
N ALA A 421 19.34 30.92 -1.77
CA ALA A 421 19.56 30.81 -0.34
C ALA A 421 19.04 29.58 0.43
N ALA A 422 20.03 28.81 0.89
CA ALA A 422 19.95 27.55 1.61
C ALA A 422 19.44 27.67 3.06
N SER A 423 18.89 26.57 3.57
CA SER A 423 19.14 26.13 4.94
C SER A 423 19.39 24.62 4.98
N PRO A 424 20.35 24.12 5.78
CA PRO A 424 20.85 22.75 5.71
C PRO A 424 20.15 21.84 6.71
N GLY A 425 19.72 20.66 6.27
CA GLY A 425 19.44 19.55 7.20
C GLY A 425 18.37 18.51 6.83
N ALA A 426 17.62 18.67 5.73
CA ALA A 426 16.54 17.75 5.37
C ALA A 426 16.44 17.57 3.85
N ASP A 427 17.41 16.91 3.24
CA ASP A 427 17.28 16.37 1.88
C ASP A 427 18.43 15.40 1.63
N ALA A 428 18.14 14.11 1.61
CA ALA A 428 19.03 13.13 1.01
C ALA A 428 18.27 12.46 -0.13
N THR A 429 18.10 13.24 -1.20
CA THR A 429 17.87 12.68 -2.53
C THR A 429 18.96 11.63 -2.80
N LEU A 430 18.62 10.49 -3.44
CA LEU A 430 19.61 9.46 -3.76
C LEU A 430 20.72 10.08 -4.64
N ALA A 431 21.83 10.46 -4.00
CA ALA A 431 22.94 11.10 -4.66
C ALA A 431 23.75 10.05 -5.41
N TRP A 432 23.68 10.08 -6.74
CA TRP A 432 24.48 9.22 -7.58
C TRP A 432 25.91 9.75 -7.68
N PRO A 433 26.94 8.91 -7.50
CA PRO A 433 28.32 9.30 -7.72
C PRO A 433 28.52 9.92 -9.11
N ASP A 434 29.27 11.01 -9.21
CA ASP A 434 29.48 11.75 -10.46
C ASP A 434 29.97 10.85 -11.59
N ILE A 435 30.81 9.86 -11.28
CA ILE A 435 31.31 8.87 -12.25
C ILE A 435 30.18 8.03 -12.86
N ILE A 436 29.17 7.65 -12.07
CA ILE A 436 28.00 6.91 -12.56
C ILE A 436 27.12 7.84 -13.39
N GLN A 437 26.94 9.08 -12.94
CA GLN A 437 26.16 10.07 -13.68
C GLN A 437 26.76 10.36 -15.06
N GLN A 438 28.07 10.62 -15.12
CA GLN A 438 28.81 10.87 -16.36
C GLN A 438 28.74 9.66 -17.29
N ALA A 439 28.98 8.44 -16.78
CA ALA A 439 28.91 7.22 -17.58
C ALA A 439 27.50 6.98 -18.16
N CYS A 440 26.44 7.26 -17.40
CA CYS A 440 25.06 7.15 -17.90
C CYS A 440 24.75 8.21 -18.97
N HIS A 441 25.20 9.45 -18.79
CA HIS A 441 25.06 10.50 -19.80
C HIS A 441 25.83 10.18 -21.10
N GLU A 442 27.05 9.68 -20.98
CA GLU A 442 27.84 9.25 -22.13
C GLU A 442 27.21 8.07 -22.85
N TRP A 443 26.64 7.12 -22.10
CA TRP A 443 25.89 6.01 -22.68
C TRP A 443 24.67 6.51 -23.44
N GLN A 444 23.85 7.37 -22.83
CA GLN A 444 22.68 7.96 -23.47
C GLN A 444 23.03 8.73 -24.76
N ARG A 445 24.14 9.47 -24.75
CA ARG A 445 24.61 10.25 -25.92
C ARG A 445 25.23 9.39 -27.02
N SER A 446 26.05 8.40 -26.65
CA SER A 446 26.85 7.63 -27.62
C SER A 446 26.16 6.36 -28.11
N GLY A 447 25.11 5.91 -27.41
CA GLY A 447 24.50 4.59 -27.61
C GLY A 447 25.38 3.42 -27.19
N LYS A 448 26.63 3.66 -26.75
CA LYS A 448 27.59 2.62 -26.39
C LYS A 448 27.50 2.32 -24.89
N PRO A 449 27.23 1.06 -24.49
CA PRO A 449 27.15 0.70 -23.07
C PRO A 449 28.51 0.80 -22.38
N PRO A 450 28.57 1.28 -21.13
CA PRO A 450 29.81 1.41 -20.35
C PRO A 450 30.35 0.05 -19.86
N PHE A 451 29.71 -1.05 -20.24
CA PHE A 451 30.08 -2.42 -19.88
C PHE A 451 30.33 -3.27 -21.14
N PRO A 452 31.47 -3.10 -21.84
CA PRO A 452 31.72 -3.78 -23.11
C PRO A 452 31.72 -5.31 -23.00
N ARG A 453 32.09 -5.86 -21.83
CA ARG A 453 32.08 -7.31 -21.55
C ARG A 453 30.70 -7.92 -21.45
N LEU A 454 29.66 -7.11 -21.22
CA LEU A 454 28.28 -7.59 -21.20
C LEU A 454 27.73 -7.77 -22.61
N ALA A 455 28.35 -7.16 -23.64
CA ALA A 455 27.86 -7.18 -25.02
C ALA A 455 26.38 -6.80 -25.13
N ILE A 456 25.95 -5.78 -24.38
CA ILE A 456 24.58 -5.25 -24.43
C ILE A 456 24.30 -4.79 -25.86
N ALA A 457 23.20 -5.27 -26.46
CA ALA A 457 22.84 -4.97 -27.84
C ALA A 457 22.80 -3.45 -28.11
N ALA A 458 23.16 -3.06 -29.34
CA ALA A 458 23.12 -1.65 -29.76
C ALA A 458 21.68 -1.14 -29.97
N ALA A 459 20.75 -2.02 -30.35
CA ALA A 459 19.32 -1.73 -30.45
C ALA A 459 18.48 -3.03 -30.42
N PRO A 460 17.29 -3.05 -29.76
CA PRO A 460 16.85 -2.07 -28.75
C PRO A 460 17.81 -2.09 -27.54
N SER A 461 18.09 -0.92 -26.98
CA SER A 461 19.16 -0.72 -25.99
C SER A 461 18.77 0.36 -24.99
N TRP A 462 19.27 0.27 -23.76
CA TRP A 462 18.87 1.14 -22.65
C TRP A 462 19.23 2.62 -22.84
N HIS A 463 20.05 2.98 -23.83
CA HIS A 463 20.45 4.38 -24.05
C HIS A 463 19.27 5.34 -24.32
N ASN A 464 18.12 4.82 -24.78
CA ASN A 464 16.90 5.61 -24.99
C ASN A 464 16.03 5.75 -23.73
N MET A 465 16.40 5.11 -22.62
CA MET A 465 15.66 5.17 -21.36
C MET A 465 15.91 6.51 -20.63
N PRO A 466 14.97 6.94 -19.77
CA PRO A 466 15.22 8.03 -18.84
C PRO A 466 16.50 7.76 -18.02
N LEU A 467 17.22 8.83 -17.71
CA LEU A 467 18.49 8.74 -17.00
C LEU A 467 18.35 8.10 -15.61
N ALA A 468 17.20 8.26 -14.95
CA ALA A 468 16.90 7.62 -13.68
C ALA A 468 16.91 6.09 -13.80
N ASP A 469 16.21 5.54 -14.77
CA ASP A 469 16.13 4.10 -15.07
C ASP A 469 17.51 3.56 -15.44
N LEU A 470 18.24 4.32 -16.27
CA LEU A 470 19.58 3.95 -16.75
C LEU A 470 20.57 3.78 -15.59
N ARG A 471 20.48 4.60 -14.53
CA ARG A 471 21.37 4.50 -13.35
C ARG A 471 21.13 3.23 -12.53
N TYR A 472 19.88 2.81 -12.37
CA TYR A 472 19.57 1.56 -11.67
C TYR A 472 20.02 0.34 -12.47
N LEU A 473 19.81 0.38 -13.79
CA LEU A 473 20.30 -0.67 -14.69
C LEU A 473 21.84 -0.70 -14.75
N TYR A 474 22.48 0.47 -14.72
CA TYR A 474 23.94 0.61 -14.58
C TYR A 474 24.42 -0.03 -13.28
N HIS A 475 23.75 0.21 -12.15
CA HIS A 475 24.13 -0.40 -10.88
C HIS A 475 24.02 -1.93 -10.91
N MET A 476 22.97 -2.50 -11.51
CA MET A 476 22.87 -3.95 -11.69
C MET A 476 24.00 -4.51 -12.57
N ALA A 477 24.31 -3.85 -13.68
CA ALA A 477 25.40 -4.23 -14.57
C ALA A 477 26.78 -4.09 -13.92
N LEU A 478 26.97 -3.09 -13.04
CA LEU A 478 28.18 -2.89 -12.27
C LEU A 478 28.41 -4.05 -11.29
N VAL A 479 27.37 -4.45 -10.55
CA VAL A 479 27.47 -5.57 -9.61
C VAL A 479 27.70 -6.89 -10.34
N ASP A 480 27.01 -7.14 -11.46
CA ASP A 480 27.27 -8.32 -12.30
C ASP A 480 28.73 -8.35 -12.77
N GLY A 481 29.24 -7.23 -13.27
CA GLY A 481 30.63 -7.08 -13.69
C GLY A 481 31.62 -7.39 -12.56
N MET A 482 31.39 -6.87 -11.36
CA MET A 482 32.24 -7.11 -10.19
C MET A 482 32.26 -8.59 -9.77
N LEU A 483 31.10 -9.24 -9.70
CA LEU A 483 31.01 -10.66 -9.33
C LEU A 483 31.58 -11.57 -10.42
N ALA A 484 31.37 -11.22 -11.69
CA ALA A 484 31.92 -11.98 -12.81
C ALA A 484 33.45 -11.89 -12.86
N LEU A 485 34.01 -10.70 -12.61
CA LEU A 485 35.47 -10.47 -12.57
C LEU A 485 36.17 -11.25 -11.44
N SER A 486 35.51 -11.39 -10.30
CA SER A 486 36.02 -12.16 -9.15
C SER A 486 35.76 -13.67 -9.25
N GLY A 487 34.97 -14.10 -10.25
CA GLY A 487 34.54 -15.50 -10.39
C GLY A 487 33.60 -15.96 -9.28
N THR A 488 32.80 -15.05 -8.72
CA THR A 488 31.93 -15.30 -7.56
C THR A 488 30.43 -15.23 -7.87
N SER A 489 30.04 -14.95 -9.12
CA SER A 489 28.62 -14.83 -9.51
C SER A 489 27.78 -16.05 -9.14
N ASN A 490 28.31 -17.26 -9.34
CA ASN A 490 27.60 -18.51 -9.04
C ASN A 490 27.49 -18.81 -7.53
N MET A 491 28.23 -18.11 -6.67
CA MET A 491 28.10 -18.20 -5.21
C MET A 491 26.88 -17.39 -4.70
N CYS A 492 26.28 -16.56 -5.57
CA CYS A 492 25.30 -15.55 -5.20
C CYS A 492 23.95 -15.78 -5.90
N LEU A 493 23.28 -16.91 -5.64
CA LEU A 493 21.95 -17.25 -6.15
C LEU A 493 21.74 -16.91 -7.65
N LEU A 494 20.79 -16.02 -7.95
CA LEU A 494 20.44 -15.60 -9.31
C LEU A 494 21.51 -14.76 -10.01
N TRP A 495 22.56 -14.32 -9.32
CA TRP A 495 23.62 -13.54 -9.95
C TRP A 495 24.43 -14.33 -10.99
N GLY A 496 24.43 -15.65 -10.93
CA GLY A 496 24.93 -16.50 -12.03
C GLY A 496 24.14 -16.34 -13.34
N GLU A 497 22.90 -15.85 -13.25
CA GLU A 497 21.97 -15.64 -14.37
C GLU A 497 21.86 -14.19 -14.80
N MET A 498 22.45 -13.27 -14.04
CA MET A 498 22.17 -11.84 -14.16
C MET A 498 22.53 -11.30 -15.55
N ARG A 499 23.58 -11.83 -16.17
CA ARG A 499 23.91 -11.53 -17.56
C ARG A 499 22.75 -11.82 -18.54
N ILE A 500 22.08 -12.96 -18.39
CA ILE A 500 20.93 -13.32 -19.24
C ILE A 500 19.78 -12.34 -18.99
N MET A 501 19.51 -12.03 -17.72
CA MET A 501 18.45 -11.08 -17.36
C MET A 501 18.71 -9.67 -17.91
N ILE A 502 19.95 -9.19 -17.83
CA ILE A 502 20.39 -7.90 -18.40
C ILE A 502 20.19 -7.89 -19.92
N GLN A 503 20.53 -8.97 -20.61
CA GLN A 503 20.32 -9.08 -22.05
C GLN A 503 18.83 -9.05 -22.42
N LEU A 504 17.99 -9.81 -21.72
CA LEU A 504 16.54 -9.80 -21.96
C LEU A 504 15.92 -8.42 -21.68
N ALA A 505 16.39 -7.71 -20.65
CA ALA A 505 15.94 -6.36 -20.32
C ALA A 505 16.23 -5.32 -21.41
N THR A 506 17.08 -5.60 -22.40
CA THR A 506 17.26 -4.69 -23.55
C THR A 506 16.06 -4.68 -24.49
N SER A 507 15.32 -5.79 -24.53
CA SER A 507 14.20 -6.02 -25.45
C SER A 507 12.85 -6.09 -24.74
N PHE A 508 12.84 -6.36 -23.43
CA PHE A 508 11.62 -6.53 -22.64
C PHE A 508 11.58 -5.58 -21.44
N GLY A 509 10.76 -4.54 -21.53
CA GLY A 509 10.69 -3.47 -20.53
C GLY A 509 10.33 -3.96 -19.11
N PHE A 510 9.47 -4.96 -18.97
CA PHE A 510 9.11 -5.51 -17.65
C PHE A 510 10.28 -6.25 -16.97
N VAL A 511 11.21 -6.79 -17.75
CA VAL A 511 12.47 -7.36 -17.21
C VAL A 511 13.39 -6.22 -16.76
N ALA A 512 13.50 -5.13 -17.55
CA ALA A 512 14.24 -3.94 -17.14
C ALA A 512 13.69 -3.33 -15.84
N HIS A 513 12.36 -3.23 -15.70
CA HIS A 513 11.72 -2.79 -14.47
C HIS A 513 12.01 -3.75 -13.30
N THR A 514 12.06 -5.06 -13.52
CA THR A 514 12.42 -6.03 -12.47
C THR A 514 13.85 -5.79 -11.96
N LEU A 515 14.80 -5.52 -12.87
CA LEU A 515 16.18 -5.20 -12.52
C LEU A 515 16.29 -3.85 -11.81
N ALA A 516 15.58 -2.84 -12.29
CA ALA A 516 15.56 -1.52 -11.66
C ALA A 516 14.95 -1.57 -10.25
N ALA A 517 13.87 -2.33 -10.06
CA ALA A 517 13.26 -2.57 -8.75
C ALA A 517 14.25 -3.22 -7.77
N THR A 518 14.96 -4.25 -8.24
CA THR A 518 15.99 -4.95 -7.46
C THR A 518 17.10 -3.99 -7.03
N SER A 519 17.60 -3.18 -7.96
CA SER A 519 18.61 -2.17 -7.66
C SER A 519 18.12 -1.11 -6.67
N ALA A 520 16.92 -0.60 -6.87
CA ALA A 520 16.38 0.50 -6.10
C ALA A 520 16.03 0.05 -4.66
N GLU A 521 15.39 -1.11 -4.47
CA GLU A 521 15.16 -1.69 -3.13
C GLU A 521 16.48 -1.93 -2.40
N ARG A 522 17.52 -2.39 -3.13
CA ARG A 522 18.83 -2.62 -2.54
C ARG A 522 19.50 -1.33 -2.08
N LEU A 523 19.49 -0.30 -2.94
CA LEU A 523 20.06 1.01 -2.61
C LEU A 523 19.28 1.66 -1.47
N ALA A 524 17.95 1.49 -1.42
CA ALA A 524 17.12 1.95 -0.31
C ALA A 524 17.61 1.43 1.04
N VAL A 525 17.92 0.14 1.13
CA VAL A 525 18.45 -0.46 2.35
C VAL A 525 19.85 0.06 2.68
N LEU A 526 20.74 0.14 1.69
CA LEU A 526 22.14 0.53 1.93
C LEU A 526 22.31 2.02 2.26
N THR A 527 21.58 2.89 1.57
CA THR A 527 21.72 4.34 1.71
C THR A 527 20.65 4.94 2.61
N LYS A 528 19.69 4.13 3.07
CA LYS A 528 18.50 4.58 3.80
C LYS A 528 17.74 5.67 3.03
N SER A 529 17.81 5.61 1.70
CA SER A 529 17.17 6.58 0.81
C SER A 529 15.71 6.22 0.60
N GLN A 530 14.82 7.13 0.98
CA GLN A 530 13.40 6.99 0.72
C GLN A 530 13.08 7.05 -0.77
N ASP A 531 13.82 7.85 -1.55
CA ASP A 531 13.65 7.90 -3.01
C ASP A 531 13.94 6.55 -3.67
N ALA A 532 15.04 5.91 -3.27
CA ALA A 532 15.38 4.57 -3.75
C ALA A 532 14.31 3.54 -3.33
N ALA A 533 13.73 3.66 -2.12
CA ALA A 533 12.67 2.77 -1.65
C ALA A 533 11.40 2.91 -2.50
N ASN A 534 11.02 4.16 -2.77
CA ASN A 534 9.85 4.50 -3.58
C ASN A 534 10.06 4.09 -5.06
N ASP A 535 11.25 4.28 -5.60
CA ASP A 535 11.61 3.80 -6.94
C ASP A 535 11.56 2.27 -7.01
N GLY A 536 12.03 1.58 -5.97
CA GLY A 536 11.91 0.13 -5.84
C GLY A 536 10.45 -0.34 -5.91
N ALA A 537 9.56 0.30 -5.15
CA ALA A 537 8.13 0.01 -5.20
C ALA A 537 7.51 0.30 -6.57
N ARG A 538 7.85 1.44 -7.19
CA ARG A 538 7.38 1.84 -8.52
C ARG A 538 7.77 0.82 -9.58
N TYR A 539 9.05 0.49 -9.69
CA TYR A 539 9.52 -0.44 -10.70
C TYR A 539 9.01 -1.86 -10.46
N ARG A 540 8.79 -2.27 -9.21
CA ARG A 540 8.15 -3.55 -8.91
C ARG A 540 6.72 -3.61 -9.45
N ALA A 541 5.95 -2.54 -9.28
CA ALA A 541 4.59 -2.46 -9.84
C ALA A 541 4.61 -2.52 -11.38
N LEU A 542 5.50 -1.75 -12.02
CA LEU A 542 5.68 -1.77 -13.48
C LEU A 542 6.12 -3.14 -14.01
N ALA A 543 7.00 -3.83 -13.27
CA ALA A 543 7.43 -5.18 -13.57
C ALA A 543 6.26 -6.16 -13.53
N LEU A 544 5.48 -6.16 -12.45
CA LEU A 544 4.31 -7.05 -12.29
C LEU A 544 3.21 -6.76 -13.32
N HIS A 545 2.95 -5.48 -13.63
CA HIS A 545 1.99 -5.09 -14.65
C HIS A 545 2.41 -5.58 -16.04
N GLY A 546 3.66 -5.33 -16.44
CA GLY A 546 4.18 -5.81 -17.72
C GLY A 546 4.24 -7.34 -17.78
N LEU A 547 4.59 -8.01 -16.69
CA LEU A 547 4.58 -9.47 -16.58
C LEU A 547 3.16 -10.06 -16.72
N SER A 548 2.15 -9.42 -16.11
CA SER A 548 0.74 -9.81 -16.23
C SER A 548 0.21 -9.70 -17.66
N ARG A 549 0.67 -8.68 -18.41
CA ARG A 549 0.34 -8.54 -19.83
C ARG A 549 1.02 -9.61 -20.69
N GLU A 550 2.31 -9.85 -20.48
CA GLU A 550 3.08 -10.77 -21.31
C GLU A 550 2.72 -12.24 -21.08
N ILE A 551 2.30 -12.61 -19.87
CA ILE A 551 1.82 -13.99 -19.61
C ILE A 551 0.53 -14.32 -20.36
N GLN A 552 -0.32 -13.33 -20.68
CA GLN A 552 -1.50 -13.54 -21.53
C GLN A 552 -1.11 -13.86 -22.98
N LEU A 553 0.07 -13.41 -23.40
CA LEU A 553 0.65 -13.62 -24.74
C LEU A 553 1.80 -14.63 -24.70
N PHE A 554 1.76 -15.59 -23.77
CA PHE A 554 2.84 -16.54 -23.55
C PHE A 554 3.21 -17.31 -24.83
N SER A 555 4.45 -17.19 -25.27
CA SER A 555 4.99 -17.79 -26.49
C SER A 555 6.48 -18.11 -26.35
N LYS A 556 7.06 -18.86 -27.30
CA LYS A 556 8.50 -19.14 -27.29
C LYS A 556 9.36 -17.86 -27.29
N SER A 557 8.90 -16.78 -27.94
CA SER A 557 9.66 -15.54 -28.08
C SER A 557 9.72 -14.69 -26.81
N ASN A 558 8.78 -14.81 -25.87
CA ASN A 558 8.78 -14.05 -24.62
C ASN A 558 8.91 -14.94 -23.36
N ALA A 559 8.89 -16.26 -23.49
CA ALA A 559 8.96 -17.19 -22.36
C ALA A 559 10.17 -16.97 -21.45
N ASP A 560 11.37 -16.78 -22.02
CA ASP A 560 12.58 -16.51 -21.24
C ASP A 560 12.48 -15.19 -20.47
N ALA A 561 11.90 -14.14 -21.08
CA ALA A 561 11.68 -12.87 -20.42
C ALA A 561 10.69 -12.99 -19.26
N ILE A 562 9.60 -13.74 -19.44
CA ILE A 562 8.59 -14.02 -18.40
C ILE A 562 9.22 -14.79 -17.25
N LEU A 563 9.98 -15.86 -17.54
CA LEU A 563 10.70 -16.64 -16.54
C LEU A 563 11.71 -15.77 -15.78
N SER A 564 12.47 -14.94 -16.50
CA SER A 564 13.43 -13.99 -15.94
C SER A 564 12.77 -13.04 -14.93
N ALA A 565 11.63 -12.44 -15.30
CA ALA A 565 10.93 -11.49 -14.43
C ALA A 565 10.34 -12.17 -13.19
N TYR A 566 9.74 -13.38 -13.32
CA TYR A 566 9.27 -14.12 -12.15
C TYR A 566 10.43 -14.52 -11.21
N LEU A 567 11.55 -14.99 -11.75
CA LEU A 567 12.75 -15.30 -10.96
C LEU A 567 13.22 -14.06 -10.18
N GLY A 568 13.35 -12.91 -10.84
CA GLY A 568 13.73 -11.65 -10.16
C GLY A 568 12.69 -11.19 -9.13
N CYS A 569 11.40 -11.26 -9.47
CA CYS A 569 10.28 -10.92 -8.59
C CYS A 569 10.32 -11.69 -7.28
N SER A 570 10.73 -12.97 -7.29
CA SER A 570 10.78 -13.80 -6.09
C SER A 570 11.64 -13.22 -4.96
N PHE A 571 12.57 -12.30 -5.28
CA PHE A 571 13.47 -11.64 -4.32
C PHE A 571 13.03 -10.22 -3.90
N ILE A 572 12.04 -9.64 -4.56
CA ILE A 572 11.56 -8.26 -4.33
C ILE A 572 10.08 -8.19 -3.91
N MET A 573 9.37 -9.32 -3.82
CA MET A 573 8.00 -9.35 -3.31
C MET A 573 7.93 -8.94 -1.82
N ALA A 574 6.84 -8.27 -1.45
CA ALA A 574 6.69 -7.63 -0.14
C ALA A 574 6.32 -8.60 0.98
N ASP A 575 5.61 -9.69 0.65
CA ASP A 575 5.11 -10.66 1.60
C ASP A 575 5.17 -12.10 1.07
N TYR A 576 4.95 -13.05 1.99
CA TYR A 576 5.05 -14.47 1.72
C TYR A 576 3.96 -15.01 0.76
N ARG A 577 2.79 -14.37 0.67
CA ARG A 577 1.71 -14.77 -0.26
C ARG A 577 2.10 -14.38 -1.68
N ALA A 578 2.65 -13.19 -1.87
CA ALA A 578 3.18 -12.74 -3.15
C ALA A 578 4.34 -13.64 -3.61
N VAL A 579 5.28 -13.98 -2.72
CA VAL A 579 6.34 -14.97 -3.03
C VAL A 579 5.74 -16.33 -3.38
N MET A 580 4.75 -16.82 -2.63
CA MET A 580 4.08 -18.08 -2.94
C MET A 580 3.46 -18.08 -4.35
N THR A 581 2.77 -17.00 -4.73
CA THR A 581 2.18 -16.86 -6.09
C THR A 581 3.25 -16.81 -7.17
N VAL A 582 4.31 -16.01 -6.96
CA VAL A 582 5.43 -15.90 -7.90
C VAL A 582 6.12 -17.25 -8.09
N THR A 583 6.46 -17.96 -7.02
CA THR A 583 7.19 -19.24 -7.14
C THR A 583 6.33 -20.33 -7.77
N LYS A 584 5.01 -20.36 -7.50
CA LYS A 584 4.08 -21.23 -8.26
C LYS A 584 4.05 -20.88 -9.75
N SER A 585 4.11 -19.60 -10.09
CA SER A 585 4.13 -19.13 -11.48
C SER A 585 5.43 -19.52 -12.18
N ILE A 586 6.57 -19.48 -11.50
CA ILE A 586 7.86 -20.00 -12.01
C ILE A 586 7.71 -21.46 -12.43
N VAL A 587 7.12 -22.29 -11.58
CA VAL A 587 6.92 -23.72 -11.86
C VAL A 587 6.01 -23.93 -13.07
N LEU A 588 4.91 -23.18 -13.17
CA LEU A 588 3.99 -23.26 -14.30
C LEU A 588 4.67 -22.84 -15.63
N VAL A 589 5.43 -21.76 -15.61
CA VAL A 589 6.17 -21.28 -16.79
C VAL A 589 7.24 -22.30 -17.19
N ALA A 590 8.03 -22.79 -16.23
CA ALA A 590 9.06 -23.80 -16.47
C ALA A 590 8.48 -25.10 -17.04
N ALA A 591 7.31 -25.54 -16.55
CA ALA A 591 6.61 -26.71 -17.07
C ALA A 591 6.17 -26.51 -18.54
N ARG A 592 5.60 -25.34 -18.87
CA ARG A 592 5.23 -25.02 -20.27
C ARG A 592 6.43 -24.97 -21.22
N MET A 593 7.59 -24.55 -20.71
CA MET A 593 8.83 -24.49 -21.49
C MET A 593 9.50 -25.86 -21.67
N GLN A 594 9.08 -26.91 -20.96
CA GLN A 594 9.80 -28.18 -20.86
C GLN A 594 10.15 -28.82 -22.22
N HIS A 595 9.25 -28.74 -23.20
CA HIS A 595 9.42 -29.32 -24.54
C HIS A 595 10.43 -28.58 -25.43
N TRP A 596 10.79 -27.35 -25.09
CA TRP A 596 11.78 -26.55 -25.82
C TRP A 596 12.83 -25.91 -24.91
N SER A 597 12.99 -26.41 -23.69
CA SER A 597 13.92 -25.83 -22.73
C SER A 597 15.39 -25.90 -23.19
N GLU A 598 15.69 -26.74 -24.19
CA GLU A 598 16.96 -26.80 -24.95
C GLU A 598 17.31 -25.50 -25.67
N GLN A 599 16.30 -24.74 -26.05
CA GLN A 599 16.41 -23.50 -26.80
C GLN A 599 16.31 -22.27 -25.90
N SER A 600 16.05 -22.46 -24.59
CA SER A 600 15.93 -21.38 -23.62
C SER A 600 17.29 -20.78 -23.29
N ALA A 601 17.33 -19.45 -23.11
CA ALA A 601 18.50 -18.77 -22.56
C ALA A 601 18.88 -19.29 -21.15
N PHE A 602 17.92 -19.85 -20.41
CA PHE A 602 18.11 -20.48 -19.10
C PHE A 602 18.32 -21.99 -19.17
N ARG A 603 18.75 -22.54 -20.32
CA ARG A 603 18.95 -23.99 -20.53
C ARG A 603 19.67 -24.68 -19.38
N HIS A 604 20.78 -24.14 -18.91
CA HIS A 604 21.55 -24.75 -17.82
C HIS A 604 20.73 -24.88 -16.54
N LEU A 605 19.84 -23.92 -16.20
CA LEU A 605 18.95 -24.08 -15.04
C LEU A 605 18.01 -25.27 -15.22
N PHE A 606 17.47 -25.47 -16.43
CA PHE A 606 16.67 -26.65 -16.75
C PHE A 606 17.49 -27.95 -16.76
N ASP A 607 18.75 -27.92 -17.20
CA ASP A 607 19.64 -29.08 -17.15
C ASP A 607 19.98 -29.48 -15.73
N TYR A 608 20.33 -28.51 -14.89
CA TYR A 608 20.48 -28.74 -13.46
C TYR A 608 19.17 -29.27 -12.86
N ASP A 609 18.04 -28.64 -13.15
CA ASP A 609 16.75 -29.11 -12.64
C ASP A 609 16.41 -30.52 -13.12
N ARG A 610 16.71 -30.89 -14.38
CA ARG A 610 16.55 -32.26 -14.92
C ARG A 610 17.49 -33.27 -14.25
N LEU A 611 18.78 -32.95 -14.11
CA LEU A 611 19.74 -33.78 -13.38
C LEU A 611 19.27 -34.08 -11.95
N HIS A 612 18.57 -33.12 -11.33
CA HIS A 612 18.04 -33.22 -9.98
C HIS A 612 16.52 -33.56 -9.95
N ARG A 613 15.88 -33.81 -11.10
CA ARG A 613 14.48 -34.26 -11.23
C ARG A 613 14.36 -35.67 -11.81
N LEU A 614 15.45 -36.31 -12.25
CA LEU A 614 15.43 -37.65 -12.85
C LEU A 614 15.06 -38.73 -11.82
N GLN A 615 13.78 -38.72 -11.45
CA GLN A 615 12.86 -39.76 -11.00
C GLN A 615 11.63 -39.00 -10.45
N ASP A 616 10.65 -38.70 -11.31
CA ASP A 616 9.22 -38.74 -10.95
C ASP A 616 8.31 -38.30 -12.10
N THR A 617 7.54 -39.27 -12.59
CA THR A 617 6.35 -39.08 -13.41
C THR A 617 5.17 -39.75 -12.72
N HIS A 618 4.89 -39.50 -11.44
CA HIS A 618 3.63 -39.91 -10.82
C HIS A 618 3.21 -38.96 -9.68
N ASP A 619 1.94 -38.54 -9.72
CA ASP A 619 1.23 -37.57 -8.88
C ASP A 619 0.91 -38.07 -7.45
N GLU A 620 1.76 -38.92 -6.84
CA GLU A 620 1.56 -39.33 -5.44
C GLU A 620 2.43 -38.52 -4.46
N PRO A 621 1.90 -38.14 -3.28
CA PRO A 621 2.69 -37.46 -2.25
C PRO A 621 3.77 -38.41 -1.72
N ARG A 622 5.05 -38.07 -1.98
CA ARG A 622 6.18 -38.85 -1.46
C ARG A 622 6.15 -38.93 0.08
N PRO A 623 6.47 -40.07 0.68
CA PRO A 623 6.90 -40.12 2.07
C PRO A 623 8.22 -39.34 2.23
N ARG A 624 8.39 -38.66 3.38
CA ARG A 624 9.60 -37.86 3.67
C ARG A 624 10.86 -38.72 3.56
N PRO A 625 11.97 -38.19 3.00
CA PRO A 625 13.21 -38.95 2.91
C PRO A 625 13.69 -39.38 4.30
N GLN A 626 14.30 -40.56 4.41
CA GLN A 626 14.95 -40.99 5.65
C GLN A 626 16.06 -39.97 5.98
N ASN A 627 16.16 -39.54 7.25
CA ASN A 627 17.15 -38.60 7.81
C ASN A 627 16.81 -37.09 7.80
N VAL A 628 15.56 -36.66 7.53
CA VAL A 628 15.20 -35.22 7.64
C VAL A 628 15.39 -34.67 9.05
N ALA A 629 14.98 -35.42 10.08
CA ALA A 629 15.19 -35.02 11.49
C ALA A 629 16.68 -34.86 11.81
N THR A 630 17.53 -35.79 11.34
CA THR A 630 18.99 -35.68 11.49
C THR A 630 19.53 -34.43 10.80
N LEU A 631 19.09 -34.14 9.58
CA LEU A 631 19.51 -32.94 8.85
C LEU A 631 19.13 -31.64 9.58
N LEU A 632 17.90 -31.57 10.11
CA LEU A 632 17.43 -30.40 10.86
C LEU A 632 18.21 -30.23 12.17
N ALA A 633 18.42 -31.32 12.92
CA ALA A 633 19.18 -31.31 14.16
C ALA A 633 20.64 -30.87 13.95
N GLU A 634 21.32 -31.42 12.94
CA GLU A 634 22.68 -31.01 12.56
C GLU A 634 22.71 -29.53 12.13
N GLY A 635 21.70 -29.08 11.38
CA GLY A 635 21.57 -27.67 11.00
C GLY A 635 21.42 -26.73 12.19
N VAL A 636 20.61 -27.10 13.19
CA VAL A 636 20.46 -26.33 14.43
C VAL A 636 21.79 -26.23 15.20
N GLN A 637 22.54 -27.33 15.30
CA GLN A 637 23.85 -27.33 15.95
C GLN A 637 24.88 -26.49 15.18
N ALA A 638 24.93 -26.64 13.86
CA ALA A 638 25.84 -25.91 12.99
C ALA A 638 25.59 -24.40 13.04
N LEU A 639 24.33 -23.95 12.95
CA LEU A 639 23.97 -22.53 13.06
C LEU A 639 24.21 -21.97 14.47
N ASN A 640 24.03 -22.77 15.52
CA ASN A 640 24.41 -22.37 16.89
C ASN A 640 25.91 -22.04 16.99
N LYS A 641 26.77 -22.94 16.50
CA LYS A 641 28.22 -22.73 16.47
C LYS A 641 28.59 -21.49 15.64
N LEU A 642 27.98 -21.35 14.46
CA LEU A 642 28.22 -20.21 13.58
C LEU A 642 27.79 -18.87 14.21
N SER A 643 26.67 -18.82 14.94
CA SER A 643 26.24 -17.59 15.64
C SER A 643 27.30 -17.11 16.65
N ASN A 644 28.02 -18.02 17.29
CA ASN A 644 29.10 -17.67 18.22
C ASN A 644 30.33 -17.16 17.46
N CYS A 645 30.66 -17.81 16.34
CA CYS A 645 31.76 -17.39 15.45
C CYS A 645 31.53 -16.01 14.84
N LEU A 646 30.27 -15.63 14.61
CA LEU A 646 29.87 -14.33 14.05
C LEU A 646 29.58 -13.27 15.14
N ARG A 647 29.97 -13.46 16.40
CA ARG A 647 29.66 -12.51 17.49
C ARG A 647 30.12 -11.06 17.25
N HIS A 648 31.14 -10.86 16.41
CA HIS A 648 31.65 -9.55 16.03
C HIS A 648 30.98 -8.98 14.76
N ASN A 649 30.21 -9.80 14.05
CA ASN A 649 29.34 -9.39 12.94
C ASN A 649 27.87 -9.58 13.36
N LEU A 650 27.37 -8.64 14.16
CA LEU A 650 26.07 -8.72 14.82
C LEU A 650 24.91 -8.91 13.84
N HIS A 651 24.98 -8.33 12.64
CA HIS A 651 23.93 -8.46 11.64
C HIS A 651 23.87 -9.87 11.04
N LEU A 652 25.00 -10.47 10.66
CA LEU A 652 25.00 -11.86 10.19
C LEU A 652 24.64 -12.84 11.31
N ALA A 653 25.13 -12.63 12.52
CA ALA A 653 24.79 -13.46 13.67
C ALA A 653 23.28 -13.45 13.97
N ALA A 654 22.61 -12.31 13.82
CA ALA A 654 21.16 -12.21 14.00
C ALA A 654 20.39 -13.08 12.98
N VAL A 655 20.80 -13.04 11.70
CA VAL A 655 20.18 -13.87 10.65
C VAL A 655 20.40 -15.36 10.92
N VAL A 656 21.60 -15.75 11.36
CA VAL A 656 21.91 -17.14 11.73
C VAL A 656 21.04 -17.64 12.88
N ARG A 657 20.84 -16.82 13.92
CA ARG A 657 19.94 -17.17 15.04
C ARG A 657 18.49 -17.35 14.57
N GLN A 658 17.99 -16.42 13.76
CA GLN A 658 16.63 -16.54 13.21
C GLN A 658 16.47 -17.81 12.38
N LEU A 659 17.44 -18.15 11.54
CA LEU A 659 17.38 -19.35 10.71
C LEU A 659 17.44 -20.64 11.54
N ARG A 660 18.26 -20.64 12.59
CA ARG A 660 18.31 -21.73 13.58
C ARG A 660 16.96 -21.93 14.26
N ASP A 661 16.34 -20.84 14.70
CA ASP A 661 15.06 -20.91 15.42
C ASP A 661 13.95 -21.44 14.50
N VAL A 662 13.98 -21.11 13.20
CA VAL A 662 13.09 -21.68 12.20
C VAL A 662 13.36 -23.17 11.96
N LEU A 663 14.62 -23.59 11.83
CA LEU A 663 14.95 -25.02 11.72
C LEU A 663 14.44 -25.81 12.92
N ARG A 664 14.66 -25.31 14.14
CA ARG A 664 14.18 -25.94 15.37
C ARG A 664 12.66 -26.03 15.42
N LEU A 665 11.96 -24.96 15.03
CA LEU A 665 10.50 -24.96 14.98
C LEU A 665 9.95 -25.99 13.99
N VAL A 666 10.63 -26.19 12.86
CA VAL A 666 10.25 -27.18 11.85
C VAL A 666 10.58 -28.59 12.31
N ASP A 667 11.69 -28.79 13.01
CA ASP A 667 12.07 -30.07 13.63
C ASP A 667 11.06 -30.50 14.69
N ASP A 668 10.70 -29.59 15.61
CA ASP A 668 9.70 -29.82 16.67
C ASP A 668 8.31 -30.16 16.11
N LYS A 669 8.02 -29.70 14.89
CA LYS A 669 6.73 -29.89 14.21
C LYS A 669 6.84 -30.79 12.99
N LEU A 670 7.89 -31.60 12.89
CA LEU A 670 8.17 -32.34 11.68
C LEU A 670 6.92 -33.14 11.28
N ASP A 671 6.34 -33.96 12.16
CA ASP A 671 5.16 -34.80 11.86
C ASP A 671 3.80 -34.08 11.81
N ALA A 672 3.76 -32.75 11.97
CA ALA A 672 2.53 -31.99 11.85
C ALA A 672 2.21 -31.67 10.38
N ASP A 673 0.92 -31.66 10.03
CA ASP A 673 0.46 -31.08 8.76
C ASP A 673 0.52 -29.56 8.84
N VAL A 674 1.54 -28.97 8.22
CA VAL A 674 1.75 -27.51 8.22
C VAL A 674 1.19 -26.93 6.92
N PRO A 675 0.19 -26.03 6.97
CA PRO A 675 -0.39 -25.44 5.77
C PRO A 675 0.66 -24.74 4.91
N ALA A 676 0.54 -24.85 3.57
CA ALA A 676 1.49 -24.26 2.61
C ALA A 676 1.80 -22.78 2.89
N ALA A 677 0.77 -21.98 3.20
CA ALA A 677 0.93 -20.56 3.56
C ALA A 677 1.89 -20.35 4.74
N THR A 678 1.80 -21.20 5.77
CA THR A 678 2.69 -21.17 6.93
C THR A 678 4.11 -21.54 6.54
N GLN A 679 4.29 -22.53 5.67
CA GLN A 679 5.62 -22.92 5.15
C GLN A 679 6.31 -21.75 4.43
N TYR A 680 5.61 -21.06 3.54
CA TYR A 680 6.14 -19.85 2.86
C TYR A 680 6.44 -18.71 3.82
N ARG A 681 5.59 -18.50 4.83
CA ARG A 681 5.82 -17.47 5.86
C ARG A 681 7.13 -17.69 6.62
N LEU A 682 7.48 -18.95 6.92
CA LEU A 682 8.71 -19.30 7.64
C LEU A 682 9.97 -18.97 6.84
N ILE A 683 9.94 -19.18 5.52
CA ILE A 683 11.14 -19.01 4.67
C ILE A 683 11.27 -17.61 4.05
N HIS A 684 10.16 -16.87 3.93
CA HIS A 684 10.10 -15.55 3.28
C HIS A 684 11.20 -14.56 3.71
N PRO A 685 11.48 -14.35 5.02
CA PRO A 685 12.49 -13.38 5.46
C PRO A 685 13.89 -13.64 4.89
N PHE A 686 14.20 -14.89 4.59
CA PHE A 686 15.52 -15.30 4.11
C PHE A 686 15.61 -15.33 2.59
N ILE A 687 14.47 -15.36 1.87
CA ILE A 687 14.41 -15.30 0.41
C ILE A 687 14.83 -13.90 -0.04
N SER A 688 14.25 -12.87 0.54
CA SER A 688 14.52 -11.46 0.21
C SER A 688 15.82 -10.92 0.78
N TRP A 689 16.65 -11.75 1.44
CA TRP A 689 17.81 -11.32 2.22
C TRP A 689 18.81 -10.46 1.40
N TYR A 690 19.08 -10.85 0.15
CA TYR A 690 20.06 -10.16 -0.70
C TYR A 690 19.66 -8.70 -1.01
N ASN A 691 18.37 -8.43 -1.09
CA ASN A 691 17.87 -7.09 -1.39
C ASN A 691 17.56 -6.30 -0.13
N ARG A 692 17.03 -6.98 0.91
CA ARG A 692 16.40 -6.30 2.06
C ARG A 692 17.23 -6.29 3.34
N ASN A 693 18.40 -6.92 3.35
CA ASN A 693 19.23 -6.97 4.55
C ASN A 693 20.53 -6.18 4.38
N GLU A 694 20.78 -5.23 5.29
CA GLU A 694 21.99 -4.40 5.32
C GLU A 694 23.29 -5.24 5.40
N ALA A 695 23.22 -6.45 5.96
CA ALA A 695 24.38 -7.33 6.13
C ALA A 695 24.85 -8.02 4.84
N SER A 696 24.01 -8.06 3.81
CA SER A 696 24.46 -8.59 2.52
C SER A 696 25.50 -7.64 1.92
N SER A 697 26.56 -8.15 1.32
CA SER A 697 27.62 -7.33 0.71
C SER A 697 28.18 -8.03 -0.51
N TYR A 698 27.87 -7.50 -1.69
CA TYR A 698 28.42 -8.02 -2.95
C TYR A 698 29.93 -7.82 -3.04
N VAL A 699 30.45 -6.77 -2.39
CA VAL A 699 31.89 -6.50 -2.30
C VAL A 699 32.59 -7.60 -1.51
N ALA A 700 32.11 -7.91 -0.29
CA ALA A 700 32.70 -8.96 0.54
C ALA A 700 32.62 -10.35 -0.13
N ILE A 701 31.56 -10.62 -0.89
CA ILE A 701 31.45 -11.84 -1.70
C ILE A 701 32.52 -11.84 -2.81
N SER A 702 32.67 -10.72 -3.54
CA SER A 702 33.68 -10.59 -4.60
C SER A 702 35.12 -10.75 -4.08
N GLU A 703 35.37 -10.32 -2.85
CA GLU A 703 36.65 -10.48 -2.14
C GLU A 703 36.83 -11.88 -1.53
N ARG A 704 35.79 -12.74 -1.61
CA ARG A 704 35.76 -14.07 -1.00
C ARG A 704 36.04 -14.00 0.51
N ASP A 705 35.37 -13.08 1.19
CA ASP A 705 35.46 -12.94 2.65
C ASP A 705 35.06 -14.28 3.33
N PRO A 706 35.93 -14.89 4.15
CA PRO A 706 35.67 -16.20 4.74
C PRO A 706 34.40 -16.24 5.58
N ALA A 707 34.10 -15.20 6.36
CA ALA A 707 32.96 -15.19 7.26
C ALA A 707 31.64 -15.09 6.47
N VAL A 708 31.61 -14.27 5.42
CA VAL A 708 30.47 -14.18 4.49
C VAL A 708 30.27 -15.48 3.72
N LEU A 709 31.34 -16.12 3.23
CA LEU A 709 31.23 -17.39 2.50
C LEU A 709 30.69 -18.51 3.40
N VAL A 710 31.21 -18.69 4.61
CA VAL A 710 30.68 -19.69 5.56
C VAL A 710 29.23 -19.38 5.93
N PHE A 711 28.90 -18.11 6.15
CA PHE A 711 27.53 -17.68 6.40
C PHE A 711 26.59 -18.07 5.24
N LEU A 712 26.96 -17.77 4.00
CA LEU A 712 26.16 -18.10 2.82
C LEU A 712 26.01 -19.60 2.64
N LEU A 713 27.10 -20.35 2.81
CA LEU A 713 27.11 -21.81 2.76
C LEU A 713 26.09 -22.42 3.73
N TYR A 714 26.11 -21.99 4.99
CA TYR A 714 25.21 -22.50 6.02
C TYR A 714 23.77 -22.01 5.80
N LYS A 715 23.59 -20.76 5.37
CA LYS A 715 22.28 -20.21 5.02
C LYS A 715 21.62 -21.02 3.90
N TYR A 716 22.34 -21.31 2.82
CA TYR A 716 21.80 -22.08 1.69
C TYR A 716 21.52 -23.52 2.08
N SER A 717 22.39 -24.14 2.87
CA SER A 717 22.23 -25.51 3.37
C SER A 717 21.00 -25.64 4.28
N ALA A 718 20.78 -24.67 5.17
CA ALA A 718 19.58 -24.60 6.00
C ALA A 718 18.31 -24.37 5.16
N PHE A 719 18.38 -23.59 4.10
CA PHE A 719 17.27 -23.46 3.15
C PHE A 719 16.93 -24.78 2.44
N VAL A 720 17.94 -25.54 2.03
CA VAL A 720 17.75 -26.87 1.43
C VAL A 720 17.11 -27.81 2.46
N ALA A 721 17.58 -27.80 3.70
CA ALA A 721 16.97 -28.57 4.79
C ALA A 721 15.50 -28.21 5.02
N LEU A 722 15.17 -26.91 5.03
CA LEU A 722 13.80 -26.44 5.13
C LEU A 722 12.96 -26.86 3.92
N ALA A 723 13.49 -26.78 2.70
CA ALA A 723 12.77 -27.21 1.50
C ALA A 723 12.45 -28.71 1.54
N VAL A 724 13.36 -29.56 2.03
CA VAL A 724 13.09 -31.00 2.20
C VAL A 724 12.02 -31.24 3.27
N ALA A 725 12.06 -30.49 4.38
CA ALA A 725 11.11 -30.65 5.48
C ALA A 725 9.73 -30.02 5.21
N LEU A 726 9.65 -29.04 4.31
CA LEU A 726 8.48 -28.23 4.00
C LEU A 726 8.09 -28.41 2.51
N PRO A 727 7.24 -29.42 2.19
CA PRO A 727 6.95 -29.82 0.81
C PRO A 727 6.44 -28.70 -0.11
N ALA A 728 5.64 -27.76 0.41
CA ALA A 728 5.05 -26.70 -0.41
C ALA A 728 6.09 -25.69 -0.92
N THR A 729 7.25 -25.63 -0.25
CA THR A 729 8.36 -24.75 -0.59
C THR A 729 9.45 -25.43 -1.41
N ASN A 730 9.33 -26.75 -1.60
CA ASN A 730 10.26 -27.54 -2.37
C ASN A 730 10.00 -27.39 -3.88
N LEU A 731 10.23 -26.19 -4.40
CA LEU A 731 9.92 -25.88 -5.78
C LEU A 731 11.16 -26.03 -6.69
N PRO A 732 10.97 -26.59 -7.90
CA PRO A 732 12.00 -26.64 -8.94
C PRO A 732 12.64 -25.28 -9.20
N LEU A 733 13.90 -25.28 -9.66
CA LEU A 733 14.75 -24.10 -9.87
C LEU A 733 15.15 -23.33 -8.59
N PHE A 734 14.27 -23.21 -7.60
CA PHE A 734 14.55 -22.46 -6.37
C PHE A 734 15.57 -23.16 -5.46
N THR A 735 15.41 -24.47 -5.31
CA THR A 735 16.39 -25.31 -4.59
C THR A 735 17.68 -25.46 -5.41
N VAL A 736 17.56 -25.64 -6.72
CA VAL A 736 18.69 -25.86 -7.65
C VAL A 736 19.72 -24.72 -7.63
N ILE A 737 19.25 -23.46 -7.66
CA ILE A 737 20.15 -22.30 -7.64
C ILE A 737 20.96 -22.24 -6.33
N ARG A 738 20.40 -22.73 -5.22
CA ARG A 738 21.11 -22.83 -3.94
C ARG A 738 22.13 -23.96 -3.95
N PHE A 739 21.81 -25.09 -4.57
CA PHE A 739 22.75 -26.21 -4.76
C PHE A 739 24.01 -25.78 -5.49
N ARG A 740 23.86 -25.10 -6.63
CA ARG A 740 25.00 -24.54 -7.37
C ARG A 740 25.85 -23.64 -6.48
N ALA A 741 25.22 -22.77 -5.70
CA ALA A 741 25.93 -21.87 -4.79
C ALA A 741 26.66 -22.61 -3.66
N ILE A 742 26.06 -23.67 -3.10
CA ILE A 742 26.71 -24.52 -2.09
C ILE A 742 27.96 -25.19 -2.67
N VAL A 743 27.87 -25.76 -3.88
CA VAL A 743 28.99 -26.41 -4.57
C VAL A 743 30.15 -25.42 -4.80
N GLU A 744 29.85 -24.25 -5.36
CA GLU A 744 30.89 -23.25 -5.66
C GLU A 744 31.54 -22.69 -4.40
N ILE A 745 30.76 -22.45 -3.34
CA ILE A 745 31.32 -21.99 -2.06
C ILE A 745 32.14 -23.10 -1.41
N ASN A 746 31.67 -24.36 -1.38
CA ASN A 746 32.43 -25.48 -0.82
C ASN A 746 33.77 -25.65 -1.52
N ARG A 747 33.81 -25.63 -2.86
CA ARG A 747 35.06 -25.69 -3.63
C ARG A 747 36.03 -24.57 -3.24
N ALA A 748 35.54 -23.34 -3.14
CA ALA A 748 36.37 -22.19 -2.74
C ALA A 748 36.88 -22.29 -1.29
N MET A 749 36.15 -22.98 -0.41
CA MET A 749 36.53 -23.21 0.99
C MET A 749 37.53 -24.36 1.14
N GLU A 750 37.37 -25.42 0.34
CA GLU A 750 38.28 -26.57 0.30
C GLU A 750 39.69 -26.16 -0.13
N GLU A 751 39.79 -25.30 -1.16
CA GLU A 751 41.06 -24.72 -1.62
C GLU A 751 41.85 -23.96 -0.52
N ARG A 752 41.17 -23.51 0.53
CA ARG A 752 41.78 -22.73 1.63
C ARG A 752 42.27 -23.56 2.81
N ALA A 753 41.95 -24.86 2.88
CA ALA A 753 42.24 -25.79 3.98
C ALA A 753 41.66 -25.44 5.38
N GLY A 754 41.42 -24.16 5.69
CA GLY A 754 40.80 -23.68 6.92
C GLY A 754 40.79 -22.14 7.02
N LEU A 755 40.25 -21.60 8.12
CA LEU A 755 40.20 -20.15 8.37
C LEU A 755 40.31 -19.80 9.86
N PRO A 756 41.05 -18.73 10.21
CA PRO A 756 41.06 -18.20 11.57
C PRO A 756 39.73 -17.49 11.87
N CYS A 757 39.08 -17.84 12.98
CA CYS A 757 37.85 -17.19 13.41
C CYS A 757 38.12 -16.15 14.51
N THR A 758 37.76 -14.90 14.22
CA THR A 758 37.90 -13.78 15.16
C THR A 758 36.86 -13.81 16.28
N GLY A 759 35.75 -14.54 16.14
CA GLY A 759 34.69 -14.61 17.15
C GLY A 759 34.97 -15.59 18.29
N CYS A 760 35.47 -16.78 17.97
CA CYS A 760 35.80 -17.81 18.96
C CYS A 760 37.30 -17.94 19.23
N ASN A 761 38.15 -17.22 18.49
CA ASN A 761 39.62 -17.32 18.55
C ASN A 761 40.16 -18.74 18.27
N VAL A 762 39.46 -19.50 17.42
CA VAL A 762 39.86 -20.85 16.98
C VAL A 762 40.12 -20.85 15.48
N PHE A 763 41.05 -21.68 15.03
CA PHE A 763 41.25 -21.97 13.60
C PHE A 763 40.33 -23.13 13.19
N HIS A 764 39.40 -22.86 12.27
CA HIS A 764 38.46 -23.87 11.78
C HIS A 764 39.00 -24.52 10.51
N GLN A 765 39.13 -25.85 10.51
CA GLN A 765 39.50 -26.59 9.31
C GLN A 765 38.27 -26.81 8.43
N TYR A 766 38.47 -26.95 7.11
CA TYR A 766 37.35 -27.18 6.18
C TYR A 766 36.48 -28.38 6.59
N HIS A 767 37.10 -29.48 7.01
CA HIS A 767 36.40 -30.69 7.43
C HIS A 767 35.50 -30.50 8.67
N GLU A 768 35.69 -29.44 9.46
CA GLU A 768 34.81 -29.07 10.58
C GLU A 768 33.58 -28.27 10.12
N LEU A 769 33.69 -27.59 8.97
CA LEU A 769 32.66 -26.71 8.42
C LEU A 769 31.79 -27.42 7.37
N ALA A 770 32.35 -28.41 6.68
CA ALA A 770 31.70 -29.14 5.60
C ALA A 770 30.55 -30.09 6.00
N PRO A 771 30.46 -30.70 7.20
CA PRO A 771 29.50 -31.77 7.47
C PRO A 771 28.03 -31.40 7.22
N PHE A 772 27.56 -30.25 7.73
CA PHE A 772 26.18 -29.84 7.56
C PHE A 772 25.83 -29.50 6.09
N PRO A 773 26.63 -28.70 5.36
CA PRO A 773 26.41 -28.46 3.94
C PRO A 773 26.41 -29.73 3.08
N LEU A 774 27.35 -30.65 3.31
CA LEU A 774 27.41 -31.92 2.59
C LEU A 774 26.19 -32.80 2.90
N LEU A 775 25.75 -32.85 4.16
CA LEU A 775 24.54 -33.58 4.54
C LEU A 775 23.28 -32.99 3.89
N ALA A 776 23.15 -31.65 3.86
CA ALA A 776 22.05 -30.97 3.19
C ALA A 776 22.00 -31.33 1.70
N MET A 777 23.17 -31.49 1.07
CA MET A 777 23.24 -31.94 -0.33
C MET A 777 22.83 -33.41 -0.50
N GLN A 778 23.26 -34.29 0.40
CA GLN A 778 22.98 -35.73 0.33
C GLN A 778 21.50 -36.09 0.55
N VAL A 779 20.82 -35.39 1.47
CA VAL A 779 19.45 -35.73 1.90
C VAL A 779 18.38 -35.26 0.90
N TYR A 780 18.66 -34.29 0.04
CA TYR A 780 17.73 -33.87 -1.00
C TYR A 780 17.56 -35.00 -2.05
N PRO A 781 16.33 -35.49 -2.30
CA PRO A 781 16.07 -36.82 -2.89
C PRO A 781 16.33 -36.95 -4.41
N SER A 782 17.40 -36.34 -4.90
CA SER A 782 17.92 -36.50 -6.26
C SER A 782 19.44 -36.48 -6.38
N HIS A 783 20.17 -36.51 -5.25
CA HIS A 783 21.63 -36.49 -5.24
C HIS A 783 22.29 -37.88 -5.40
N ARG A 784 21.67 -38.81 -6.14
CA ARG A 784 22.30 -40.13 -6.44
C ARG A 784 23.29 -40.10 -7.62
N ALA A 785 23.54 -38.95 -8.23
CA ALA A 785 24.65 -38.78 -9.16
C ALA A 785 25.37 -37.47 -8.88
N VAL A 786 26.70 -37.49 -9.03
CA VAL A 786 27.66 -36.38 -8.83
C VAL A 786 28.20 -36.26 -7.40
N TYR A 787 28.98 -37.27 -6.99
CA TYR A 787 30.32 -37.04 -6.43
C TYR A 787 31.32 -37.72 -7.34
#